data_AF-A0A7M4F1T6-F1
#
_entry.id   AF-A0A7M4F1T6-F1
#
_cell.length_a   1.000
_cell.length_b   1.000
_cell.length_c   1.000
_cell.angle_alpha   90.00
_cell.angle_beta   90.00
_cell.angle_gamma   90.00
#
_symmetry.space_group_name_H-M   'P 1'
#
loop_
_entity.id
_entity.type
_entity.pdbx_description
1 polymer ?
#
loop_
_entity_poly.entity_id
_entity_poly.type
_entity_poly.pdbx_seq_one_letter_code
_entity_poly.pdbx_strand_id
1 'polypeptide(L)'
;MAKPYEFNWQKPVPSFMQDGAVFDRYEEESFVFESNCLFQVDEFGFFLRWKSEGKEGQVLECSLINSVRFGAIPKDPKILAALEAVGKAENELEGRTVCVCSGTDLVNISFTYMVAENTEIAKQWVEGLRSIIHNFRANNVSPMTCLKKHWMKLAFLTNTSGKIPVRSITRTFASGKTEKVIFQALKELGLPSGKNDEIEPAAFTYEKFYELTQKICPLMHYIHQRDPRLNEILFPFYDIKRAMQIIETYEPDEDLKSKGVISSDGFCRYLMSDENAPVFLDRLELYQEMEHPLAHYFISSSHNTYLTGRQFGGKSSVEMYRQVLLAGCRCVELDCWDGKGEDQEPIITHGKAMCTDILFKDVIQAIKETAFVTSEYPVILSFENHCSKYQQYKMSKYCEDLFGDLLLKQPLETHPLEPGRHLPSPNDLKRKILIKNKRLKPEVEKKQLEALKKMMEAGETAAPVSILEDDNEEEIESVDQEEEAHPEFKFGSELSADDLSQKEVVANSVKKVVEDLEQENNKKGVVTVEDEQAWMASYKYVGATTNIHPYLSIMVNYAQPVKFQGFDVAEERNIHHNMSSFNESVGLGYLKTHAIEFVNYNKRQMSRIYPKGGRVDSSNYMPQIFWNAGCQMVSLNYQTPDLAMQLNQGKFEYNGSCGTPYSGFIKTLNIFASFLSLFLLQVISGQFLSDKKIGTYVEVDMYGLPTDTIRKEFRTRMVMNNGLNPVYNEESFVFRKVILPDLAVLRIAVYDDNNKLIGQRILPLDGLQAGYRHISLRNEGNKPLSLPTVFCNIVLKTYVPDGFGDIVDALSDPKKFLSITEKRADQMRAMGIETSDIADVPNDTSKNDRKGKANNAKANVTPQSSSELRPSTTSGLGPGMETKKGIELIPQVKIEDLKQMKAYIKHLKKQQKELSALKKKHSKEHSAMQKLHCTQIDKIVAQYDKEKLSYEKMLEKAIKKKGGSNCLELKKETEIKIQTLTSDHKSKVKEIVAQQTKEWSEMINTHSAEEQEIRDLHLNQQCELLKKLLVNAHEQQTQQLKLSHDRESKDMRANQAKISMENSKAISQDKSIKNKAERERRVRELNSSNTKKFLEERKRLAMKQSKEMDQLKKVQLEHLEILEKQNEQLLKSCHAVSQTQGKGDAADGEAGSRDGPQASNSSLKLQHAN
;
A
#
# COMPACT_ATOMS: atom_id res chain seq x y z
N MET A 1 -27.89 0.25 34.02
CA MET A 1 -28.68 -0.09 32.82
C MET A 1 -27.78 0.15 31.62
N ALA A 2 -27.58 -0.83 30.73
CA ALA A 2 -26.89 -0.60 29.46
C ALA A 2 -27.72 0.43 28.66
N LYS A 3 -27.24 1.66 28.50
CA LYS A 3 -27.87 2.60 27.57
C LYS A 3 -27.57 2.14 26.14
N PRO A 4 -28.52 2.25 25.19
CA PRO A 4 -28.23 2.11 23.78
C PRO A 4 -27.13 3.11 23.41
N TYR A 5 -26.02 2.64 22.83
CA TYR A 5 -25.08 3.53 22.17
C TYR A 5 -25.64 3.83 20.78
N GLU A 6 -26.15 5.04 20.58
CA GLU A 6 -26.60 5.49 19.26
C GLU A 6 -25.40 6.02 18.47
N PHE A 7 -24.92 5.22 17.53
CA PHE A 7 -23.87 5.63 16.60
C PHE A 7 -24.44 6.60 15.56
N ASN A 8 -24.52 7.89 15.90
CA ASN A 8 -24.97 8.90 14.95
C ASN A 8 -23.83 9.29 14.00
N TRP A 9 -23.79 8.58 12.87
CA TRP A 9 -22.88 8.85 11.77
C TRP A 9 -23.43 9.88 10.76
N GLN A 10 -24.71 10.22 10.83
CA GLN A 10 -25.34 11.12 9.86
C GLN A 10 -24.97 12.56 10.17
N LYS A 11 -24.54 13.29 9.14
CA LYS A 11 -24.44 14.75 9.18
C LYS A 11 -25.65 15.32 8.44
N PRO A 12 -26.32 16.35 8.97
CA PRO A 12 -27.45 16.95 8.29
C PRO A 12 -27.00 17.54 6.95
N VAL A 13 -27.66 17.15 5.87
CA VAL A 13 -27.40 17.68 4.53
C VAL A 13 -28.32 18.88 4.31
N PRO A 14 -27.78 20.11 4.11
CA PRO A 14 -28.57 21.29 3.77
C PRO A 14 -29.58 21.04 2.64
N SER A 15 -30.81 21.54 2.80
CA SER A 15 -31.92 21.28 1.87
C SER A 15 -31.60 21.73 0.45
N PHE A 16 -30.93 22.86 0.27
CA PHE A 16 -30.55 23.38 -1.06
C PHE A 16 -29.64 22.42 -1.84
N MET A 17 -28.84 21.59 -1.17
CA MET A 17 -28.03 20.57 -1.85
C MET A 17 -28.85 19.34 -2.24
N GLN A 18 -29.93 19.05 -1.51
CA GLN A 18 -30.87 17.97 -1.85
C GLN A 18 -31.79 18.39 -2.99
N ASP A 19 -32.31 19.62 -2.94
CA ASP A 19 -33.08 20.26 -4.02
C ASP A 19 -32.24 20.33 -5.30
N GLY A 20 -30.96 20.70 -5.14
CA GLY A 20 -29.96 20.74 -6.20
C GLY A 20 -29.83 22.11 -6.85
N ALA A 21 -28.74 22.29 -7.59
CA ALA A 21 -28.50 23.49 -8.39
C ALA A 21 -27.80 23.13 -9.70
N VAL A 22 -27.97 24.00 -10.69
CA VAL A 22 -27.40 23.82 -12.03
C VAL A 22 -26.01 24.44 -12.10
N PHE A 23 -25.05 23.69 -12.61
CA PHE A 23 -23.66 24.11 -12.82
C PHE A 23 -23.20 23.72 -14.22
N ASP A 24 -22.21 24.43 -14.75
CA ASP A 24 -21.40 23.88 -15.84
C ASP A 24 -20.21 23.14 -15.23
N ARG A 25 -19.94 21.92 -15.69
CA ARG A 25 -18.83 21.10 -15.21
C ARG A 25 -17.72 21.05 -16.24
N TYR A 26 -16.49 21.13 -15.77
CA TYR A 26 -15.32 20.81 -16.60
C TYR A 26 -14.22 20.06 -15.86
N GLU A 27 -13.36 19.42 -16.63
CA GLU A 27 -12.12 18.77 -16.19
C GLU A 27 -10.97 19.17 -17.11
N GLU A 28 -9.89 19.69 -16.54
CA GLU A 28 -8.75 20.24 -17.30
C GLU A 28 -7.91 19.13 -17.96
N GLU A 29 -7.67 18.01 -17.27
CA GLU A 29 -6.80 16.95 -17.78
C GLU A 29 -7.45 16.12 -18.91
N SER A 30 -8.76 15.92 -18.83
CA SER A 30 -9.53 15.09 -19.76
C SER A 30 -10.20 15.90 -20.88
N PHE A 31 -10.13 17.24 -20.81
CA PHE A 31 -10.82 18.18 -21.70
C PHE A 31 -12.34 17.92 -21.81
N VAL A 32 -12.95 17.50 -20.70
CA VAL A 32 -14.40 17.28 -20.62
C VAL A 32 -15.08 18.58 -20.22
N PHE A 33 -16.10 18.97 -20.97
CA PHE A 33 -17.01 20.07 -20.64
C PHE A 33 -18.45 19.59 -20.78
N GLU A 34 -19.26 19.84 -19.75
CA GLU A 34 -20.68 19.54 -19.71
C GLU A 34 -21.43 20.76 -19.19
N SER A 35 -22.38 21.29 -19.97
CA SER A 35 -23.19 22.42 -19.56
C SER A 35 -24.49 21.98 -18.88
N ASN A 36 -25.06 22.88 -18.06
CA ASN A 36 -26.37 22.71 -17.42
C ASN A 36 -26.52 21.39 -16.63
N CYS A 37 -25.47 20.98 -15.92
CA CYS A 37 -25.50 19.81 -15.04
C CYS A 37 -26.30 20.11 -13.77
N LEU A 38 -27.37 19.37 -13.50
CA LEU A 38 -28.06 19.43 -12.22
C LEU A 38 -27.27 18.62 -11.18
N PHE A 39 -26.61 19.29 -10.25
CA PHE A 39 -25.92 18.66 -9.11
C PHE A 39 -26.83 18.56 -7.90
N GLN A 40 -26.75 17.42 -7.21
CA GLN A 40 -27.50 17.11 -5.99
C GLN A 40 -26.67 16.26 -5.03
N VAL A 41 -26.96 16.35 -3.73
CA VAL A 41 -26.43 15.48 -2.68
C VAL A 41 -27.59 14.69 -2.09
N ASP A 42 -27.40 13.39 -1.85
CA ASP A 42 -28.45 12.58 -1.23
C ASP A 42 -28.66 12.91 0.26
N GLU A 43 -29.81 12.49 0.80
CA GLU A 43 -30.23 12.75 2.19
C GLU A 43 -29.23 12.27 3.26
N PHE A 44 -28.37 11.29 2.96
CA PHE A 44 -27.36 10.76 3.88
C PHE A 44 -25.96 11.34 3.65
N GLY A 45 -25.77 12.13 2.60
CA GLY A 45 -24.47 12.70 2.22
C GLY A 45 -23.47 11.64 1.74
N PHE A 46 -23.94 10.57 1.10
CA PHE A 46 -23.07 9.52 0.56
C PHE A 46 -22.50 9.86 -0.82
N PHE A 47 -23.25 10.56 -1.65
CA PHE A 47 -22.97 10.81 -3.05
C PHE A 47 -23.27 12.26 -3.43
N LEU A 48 -22.30 12.88 -4.09
CA LEU A 48 -22.54 14.01 -4.98
C LEU A 48 -22.91 13.44 -6.35
N ARG A 49 -24.15 13.64 -6.80
CA ARG A 49 -24.65 13.15 -8.08
C ARG A 49 -24.90 14.30 -9.05
N TRP A 50 -24.77 14.04 -10.34
CA TRP A 50 -25.19 15.00 -11.35
C TRP A 50 -25.67 14.31 -12.63
N LYS A 51 -26.48 15.06 -13.38
CA LYS A 51 -26.96 14.65 -14.70
C LYS A 51 -27.03 15.87 -15.62
N SER A 52 -26.50 15.72 -16.83
CA SER A 52 -26.64 16.67 -17.94
C SER A 52 -27.61 16.13 -19.00
N GLU A 53 -28.17 17.01 -19.82
CA GLU A 53 -29.12 16.62 -20.87
C GLU A 53 -28.46 15.68 -21.89
N GLY A 54 -29.12 14.57 -22.21
CA GLY A 54 -28.62 13.57 -23.15
C GLY A 54 -27.44 12.72 -22.64
N LYS A 55 -27.05 12.83 -21.37
CA LYS A 55 -25.98 12.04 -20.74
C LYS A 55 -26.51 11.10 -19.67
N GLU A 56 -25.70 10.11 -19.31
CA GLU A 56 -25.97 9.18 -18.22
C GLU A 56 -25.79 9.89 -16.86
N GLY A 57 -26.50 9.42 -15.84
CA GLY A 57 -26.35 9.92 -14.47
C GLY A 57 -24.99 9.52 -13.91
N GLN A 58 -24.31 10.48 -13.28
CA GLN A 58 -22.98 10.29 -12.69
C GLN A 58 -23.04 10.50 -11.17
N VAL A 59 -22.14 9.81 -10.47
CA VAL A 59 -22.03 9.88 -9.02
C VAL A 59 -20.58 9.90 -8.59
N LEU A 60 -20.28 10.72 -7.59
CA LEU A 60 -19.03 10.78 -6.86
C LEU A 60 -19.31 10.47 -5.39
N GLU A 61 -18.60 9.51 -4.83
CA GLU A 61 -18.76 9.13 -3.43
C GLU A 61 -18.11 10.19 -2.53
N CYS A 62 -18.86 10.75 -1.58
CA CYS A 62 -18.37 11.84 -0.72
C CYS A 62 -17.20 11.42 0.18
N SER A 63 -17.04 10.12 0.49
CA SER A 63 -15.89 9.57 1.25
C SER A 63 -14.56 9.65 0.47
N LEU A 64 -14.66 9.77 -0.86
CA LEU A 64 -13.53 9.92 -1.78
C LEU A 64 -13.22 11.38 -2.10
N ILE A 65 -14.02 12.33 -1.60
CA ILE A 65 -13.73 13.75 -1.73
C ILE A 65 -12.73 14.12 -0.64
N ASN A 66 -11.54 14.55 -1.07
CA ASN A 66 -10.45 14.91 -0.19
C ASN A 66 -10.55 16.39 0.21
N SER A 67 -10.90 17.28 -0.72
CA SER A 67 -11.11 18.69 -0.40
C SER A 67 -12.07 19.37 -1.37
N VAL A 68 -12.69 20.45 -0.92
CA VAL A 68 -13.52 21.34 -1.73
C VAL A 68 -13.05 22.77 -1.52
N ARG A 69 -12.82 23.51 -2.60
CA ARG A 69 -12.28 24.89 -2.59
C ARG A 69 -12.85 25.72 -3.72
N PHE A 70 -12.67 27.04 -3.66
CA PHE A 70 -12.87 27.85 -4.85
C PHE A 70 -11.81 27.50 -5.90
N GLY A 71 -12.24 27.27 -7.12
CA GLY A 71 -11.37 27.01 -8.26
C GLY A 71 -10.80 28.31 -8.81
N ALA A 72 -9.59 28.25 -9.36
CA ALA A 72 -9.06 29.33 -10.17
C ALA A 72 -9.81 29.41 -11.50
N ILE A 73 -9.69 30.54 -12.18
CA ILE A 73 -10.15 30.70 -13.56
C ILE A 73 -9.41 29.67 -14.43
N PRO A 74 -10.13 28.87 -15.26
CA PRO A 74 -9.50 27.88 -16.11
C PRO A 74 -8.51 28.53 -17.06
N LYS A 75 -7.30 27.97 -17.16
CA LYS A 75 -6.23 28.50 -18.03
C LYS A 75 -6.30 27.97 -19.46
N ASP A 76 -7.07 26.91 -19.69
CA ASP A 76 -7.15 26.28 -21.01
C ASP A 76 -8.07 27.07 -21.96
N PRO A 77 -7.57 27.51 -23.13
CA PRO A 77 -8.37 28.30 -24.07
C PRO A 77 -9.62 27.60 -24.59
N LYS A 78 -9.65 26.26 -24.67
CA LYS A 78 -10.83 25.52 -25.16
C LYS A 78 -11.94 25.53 -24.11
N ILE A 79 -11.58 25.42 -22.83
CA ILE A 79 -12.54 25.49 -21.73
C ILE A 79 -13.11 26.90 -21.62
N LEU A 80 -12.26 27.92 -21.72
CA LEU A 80 -12.70 29.32 -21.76
C LEU A 80 -13.67 29.58 -22.92
N ALA A 81 -13.32 29.14 -24.14
CA ALA A 81 -14.21 29.28 -25.30
C ALA A 81 -15.55 28.53 -25.12
N ALA A 82 -15.54 27.38 -24.45
CA ALA A 82 -16.78 26.64 -24.15
C ALA A 82 -17.64 27.36 -23.11
N LEU A 83 -17.03 27.97 -22.09
CA LEU A 83 -17.71 28.80 -21.09
C LEU A 83 -18.28 30.09 -21.70
N GLU A 84 -17.53 30.74 -22.59
CA GLU A 84 -18.00 31.91 -23.33
C GLU A 84 -19.18 31.55 -24.25
N ALA A 85 -19.15 30.39 -24.89
CA ALA A 85 -20.25 29.91 -25.74
C ALA A 85 -21.57 29.70 -24.97
N VAL A 86 -21.51 29.44 -23.66
CA VAL A 86 -22.68 29.37 -22.77
C VAL A 86 -22.95 30.69 -22.04
N GLY A 87 -22.29 31.78 -22.42
CA GLY A 87 -22.55 33.14 -21.93
C GLY A 87 -21.80 33.52 -20.64
N LYS A 88 -20.76 32.78 -20.25
CA LYS A 88 -19.92 33.09 -19.07
C LYS A 88 -18.58 33.66 -19.50
N ALA A 89 -18.43 34.97 -19.41
CA ALA A 89 -17.19 35.67 -19.75
C ALA A 89 -16.10 35.44 -18.68
N GLU A 90 -14.82 35.45 -19.09
CA GLU A 90 -13.68 35.16 -18.21
C GLU A 90 -13.64 36.06 -16.96
N ASN A 91 -13.91 37.35 -17.12
CA ASN A 91 -13.92 38.34 -16.04
C ASN A 91 -15.03 38.11 -14.99
N GLU A 92 -16.01 37.25 -15.29
CA GLU A 92 -17.12 36.93 -14.39
C GLU A 92 -16.92 35.60 -13.63
N LEU A 93 -15.90 34.81 -13.98
CA LEU A 93 -15.67 33.48 -13.41
C LEU A 93 -15.06 33.51 -12.00
N GLU A 94 -14.45 34.63 -11.62
CA GLU A 94 -13.82 34.76 -10.31
C GLU A 94 -14.84 34.54 -9.18
N GLY A 95 -14.54 33.60 -8.28
CA GLY A 95 -15.41 33.24 -7.16
C GLY A 95 -16.65 32.40 -7.53
N ARG A 96 -16.92 32.13 -8.82
CA ARG A 96 -18.04 31.27 -9.25
C ARG A 96 -17.65 29.80 -9.43
N THR A 97 -16.36 29.51 -9.55
CA THR A 97 -15.86 28.14 -9.75
C THR A 97 -15.66 27.42 -8.42
N VAL A 98 -16.25 26.24 -8.28
CA VAL A 98 -16.04 25.29 -7.19
C VAL A 98 -15.15 24.16 -7.69
N CYS A 99 -14.06 23.88 -6.98
CA CYS A 99 -13.12 22.79 -7.27
C CYS A 99 -13.31 21.68 -6.24
N VAL A 100 -13.70 20.50 -6.70
CA VAL A 100 -13.83 19.27 -5.92
C VAL A 100 -12.64 18.37 -6.24
N CYS A 101 -11.78 18.16 -5.25
CA CYS A 101 -10.63 17.25 -5.33
C CYS A 101 -11.03 15.90 -4.74
N SER A 102 -10.89 14.83 -5.51
CA SER A 102 -11.26 13.48 -5.09
C SER A 102 -10.22 12.43 -5.50
N GLY A 103 -10.10 11.34 -4.76
CA GLY A 103 -9.13 10.29 -5.07
C GLY A 103 -9.35 9.01 -4.29
N THR A 104 -8.92 7.88 -4.87
CA THR A 104 -8.93 6.58 -4.18
C THR A 104 -7.71 6.38 -3.28
N ASP A 105 -6.66 7.16 -3.50
CA ASP A 105 -5.45 7.24 -2.72
C ASP A 105 -4.95 8.70 -2.67
N LEU A 106 -3.78 8.94 -2.08
CA LEU A 106 -3.25 10.28 -1.85
C LEU A 106 -2.52 10.88 -3.05
N VAL A 107 -2.18 10.06 -4.06
CA VAL A 107 -1.36 10.45 -5.21
C VAL A 107 -2.22 10.58 -6.46
N ASN A 108 -3.07 9.60 -6.73
CA ASN A 108 -3.98 9.55 -7.86
C ASN A 108 -5.28 10.29 -7.51
N ILE A 109 -5.21 11.62 -7.64
CA ILE A 109 -6.32 12.54 -7.42
C ILE A 109 -6.88 13.07 -8.74
N SER A 110 -8.15 13.42 -8.75
CA SER A 110 -8.87 14.00 -9.87
C SER A 110 -9.57 15.28 -9.40
N PHE A 111 -9.56 16.28 -10.28
CA PHE A 111 -10.19 17.58 -10.03
C PHE A 111 -11.43 17.74 -10.90
N THR A 112 -12.57 17.93 -10.26
CA THR A 112 -13.83 18.27 -10.93
C THR A 112 -14.15 19.72 -10.62
N TYR A 113 -14.33 20.53 -11.65
CA TYR A 113 -14.69 21.95 -11.51
C TYR A 113 -16.15 22.16 -11.86
N MET A 114 -16.86 22.92 -11.02
CA MET A 114 -18.28 23.27 -11.17
C MET A 114 -18.40 24.79 -11.19
N VAL A 115 -18.89 25.36 -12.29
CA VAL A 115 -19.07 26.81 -12.46
C VAL A 115 -20.52 27.16 -12.15
N ALA A 116 -20.72 27.84 -11.03
CA ALA A 116 -22.03 28.30 -10.60
C ALA A 116 -22.58 29.42 -11.50
N GLU A 117 -23.88 29.70 -11.38
CA GLU A 117 -24.49 30.87 -12.03
C GLU A 117 -24.00 32.19 -11.43
N ASN A 118 -23.89 32.23 -10.09
CA ASN A 118 -23.43 33.38 -9.32
C ASN A 118 -22.51 32.96 -8.15
N THR A 119 -21.86 33.95 -7.53
CA THR A 119 -20.91 33.78 -6.44
C THR A 119 -21.56 33.25 -5.16
N GLU A 120 -22.83 33.56 -4.92
CA GLU A 120 -23.59 33.15 -3.75
C GLU A 120 -23.84 31.63 -3.77
N ILE A 121 -24.25 31.08 -4.92
CA ILE A 121 -24.44 29.64 -5.11
C ILE A 121 -23.09 28.92 -4.94
N ALA A 122 -22.02 29.41 -5.56
CA ALA A 122 -20.69 28.81 -5.42
C ALA A 122 -20.26 28.76 -3.94
N LYS A 123 -20.44 29.86 -3.21
CA LYS A 123 -20.13 29.95 -1.78
C LYS A 123 -20.96 28.98 -0.95
N GLN A 124 -22.29 28.97 -1.14
CA GLN A 124 -23.19 28.05 -0.44
C GLN A 124 -22.80 26.59 -0.68
N TRP A 125 -22.47 26.21 -1.92
CA TRP A 125 -22.06 24.85 -2.25
C TRP A 125 -20.68 24.48 -1.71
N VAL A 126 -19.71 25.39 -1.71
CA VAL A 126 -18.40 25.16 -1.06
C VAL A 126 -18.58 24.91 0.43
N GLU A 127 -19.33 25.76 1.13
CA GLU A 127 -19.60 25.63 2.57
C GLU A 127 -20.42 24.37 2.88
N GLY A 128 -21.46 24.12 2.08
CA GLY A 128 -22.32 22.94 2.18
C GLY A 128 -21.53 21.64 2.03
N LEU A 129 -20.76 21.50 0.95
CA LEU A 129 -19.94 20.30 0.71
C LEU A 129 -18.87 20.13 1.80
N ARG A 130 -18.21 21.21 2.24
CA ARG A 130 -17.24 21.17 3.34
C ARG A 130 -17.84 20.66 4.65
N SER A 131 -19.12 20.95 4.91
CA SER A 131 -19.79 20.50 6.13
C SER A 131 -20.00 18.98 6.17
N ILE A 132 -20.24 18.34 5.01
CA ILE A 132 -20.57 16.91 4.91
C ILE A 132 -19.35 16.01 4.69
N ILE A 133 -18.28 16.51 4.05
CA ILE A 133 -17.05 15.72 3.85
C ILE A 133 -16.30 15.48 5.18
N HIS A 134 -15.24 14.67 5.13
CA HIS A 134 -14.46 14.23 6.31
C HIS A 134 -15.30 13.58 7.41
N ASN A 135 -16.45 12.99 7.06
CA ASN A 135 -17.28 12.25 8.00
C ASN A 135 -16.67 10.86 8.28
N PHE A 136 -15.75 10.80 9.24
CA PHE A 136 -15.07 9.57 9.63
C PHE A 136 -16.04 8.52 10.21
N ARG A 137 -17.14 8.95 10.83
CA ARG A 137 -18.20 8.04 11.31
C ARG A 137 -18.90 7.36 10.13
N ALA A 138 -19.26 8.10 9.09
CA ALA A 138 -19.85 7.55 7.87
C ALA A 138 -18.92 6.57 7.13
N ASN A 139 -17.60 6.68 7.31
CA ASN A 139 -16.63 5.72 6.76
C ASN A 139 -16.60 4.37 7.50
N ASN A 140 -17.32 4.24 8.62
CA ASN A 140 -17.37 3.05 9.47
C ASN A 140 -18.80 2.52 9.65
N VAL A 141 -19.71 2.88 8.75
CA VAL A 141 -21.09 2.38 8.76
C VAL A 141 -21.15 0.86 8.62
N SER A 142 -22.19 0.28 9.20
CA SER A 142 -22.43 -1.16 9.16
C SER A 142 -22.67 -1.73 7.76
N PRO A 143 -22.46 -3.05 7.57
CA PRO A 143 -22.76 -3.74 6.31
C PRO A 143 -24.16 -3.49 5.77
N MET A 144 -25.17 -3.36 6.65
CA MET A 144 -26.54 -3.04 6.25
C MET A 144 -26.62 -1.68 5.55
N THR A 145 -26.02 -0.66 6.16
CA THR A 145 -25.97 0.70 5.62
C THR A 145 -25.13 0.74 4.34
N CYS A 146 -24.05 -0.03 4.27
CA CYS A 146 -23.25 -0.23 3.06
C CYS A 146 -24.06 -0.84 1.89
N LEU A 147 -24.94 -1.81 2.15
CA LEU A 147 -25.87 -2.35 1.14
C LEU A 147 -26.84 -1.28 0.66
N LYS A 148 -27.38 -0.47 1.57
CA LYS A 148 -28.25 0.67 1.22
C LYS A 148 -27.51 1.70 0.36
N LYS A 149 -26.27 2.03 0.73
CA LYS A 149 -25.39 2.92 -0.04
C LYS A 149 -25.14 2.40 -1.45
N HIS A 150 -24.90 1.10 -1.63
CA HIS A 150 -24.74 0.50 -2.96
C HIS A 150 -26.03 0.51 -3.78
N TRP A 151 -27.18 0.27 -3.15
CA TRP A 151 -28.48 0.42 -3.79
C TRP A 151 -28.70 1.85 -4.32
N MET A 152 -28.43 2.87 -3.50
CA MET A 152 -28.53 4.27 -3.91
C MET A 152 -27.62 4.58 -5.09
N LYS A 153 -26.38 4.08 -5.06
CA LYS A 153 -25.45 4.20 -6.19
C LYS A 153 -26.04 3.63 -7.48
N LEU A 154 -26.63 2.44 -7.44
CA LEU A 154 -27.29 1.84 -8.60
C LEU A 154 -28.51 2.65 -9.05
N ALA A 155 -29.28 3.19 -8.12
CA ALA A 155 -30.45 4.00 -8.41
C ALA A 155 -30.11 5.35 -9.08
N PHE A 156 -28.94 5.91 -8.78
CA PHE A 156 -28.46 7.17 -9.36
C PHE A 156 -27.74 7.01 -10.70
N LEU A 157 -27.18 5.82 -10.97
CA LEU A 157 -26.54 5.48 -12.25
C LEU A 157 -27.57 5.16 -13.33
N THR A 158 -28.36 6.18 -13.70
CA THR A 158 -29.38 6.07 -14.74
C THR A 158 -28.79 6.23 -16.15
N ASN A 159 -29.39 5.61 -17.15
CA ASN A 159 -29.07 5.86 -18.55
C ASN A 159 -29.53 7.27 -19.01
N THR A 160 -29.38 7.55 -20.30
CA THR A 160 -29.84 8.80 -20.93
C THR A 160 -31.34 9.05 -20.77
N SER A 161 -32.17 8.00 -20.76
CA SER A 161 -33.63 8.10 -20.53
C SER A 161 -34.01 8.32 -19.06
N GLY A 162 -33.05 8.31 -18.13
CA GLY A 162 -33.30 8.49 -16.69
C GLY A 162 -33.78 7.23 -15.96
N LYS A 163 -33.65 6.06 -16.59
CA LYS A 163 -34.02 4.76 -16.01
C LYS A 163 -32.79 3.96 -15.58
N ILE A 164 -32.99 2.99 -14.69
CA ILE A 164 -31.92 2.14 -14.16
C ILE A 164 -31.71 0.94 -15.10
N PRO A 165 -30.53 0.76 -15.71
CA PRO A 165 -30.28 -0.38 -16.58
C PRO A 165 -30.20 -1.68 -15.78
N VAL A 166 -30.94 -2.73 -16.17
CA VAL A 166 -30.86 -4.05 -15.53
C VAL A 166 -29.43 -4.61 -15.54
N ARG A 167 -28.65 -4.30 -16.60
CA ARG A 167 -27.23 -4.71 -16.71
C ARG A 167 -26.37 -4.24 -15.54
N SER A 168 -26.63 -3.04 -15.04
CA SER A 168 -25.90 -2.46 -13.90
C SER A 168 -26.13 -3.27 -12.63
N ILE A 169 -27.37 -3.75 -12.42
CA ILE A 169 -27.74 -4.61 -11.29
C ILE A 169 -27.11 -5.99 -11.46
N THR A 170 -27.22 -6.61 -12.64
CA THR A 170 -26.67 -7.96 -12.88
C THR A 170 -25.17 -8.05 -12.68
N ARG A 171 -24.42 -6.97 -13.01
CA ARG A 171 -22.96 -6.91 -12.81
C ARG A 171 -22.57 -7.07 -11.34
N THR A 172 -23.40 -6.60 -10.41
CA THR A 172 -23.15 -6.71 -8.95
C THR A 172 -23.05 -8.17 -8.49
N PHE A 173 -23.77 -9.09 -9.14
CA PHE A 173 -23.86 -10.50 -8.72
C PHE A 173 -23.18 -11.48 -9.69
N ALA A 174 -22.55 -10.97 -10.76
CA ALA A 174 -22.04 -11.77 -11.87
C ALA A 174 -20.86 -12.70 -11.48
N SER A 175 -20.20 -12.45 -10.36
CA SER A 175 -19.06 -13.22 -9.85
C SER A 175 -19.41 -14.57 -9.23
N GLY A 176 -20.66 -14.78 -8.79
CA GLY A 176 -21.05 -16.01 -8.09
C GLY A 176 -22.22 -16.75 -8.72
N LYS A 177 -23.11 -16.05 -9.43
CA LYS A 177 -24.30 -16.65 -10.06
C LYS A 177 -24.32 -16.40 -11.57
N THR A 178 -25.10 -17.19 -12.29
CA THR A 178 -25.30 -16.98 -13.73
C THR A 178 -26.33 -15.86 -13.94
N GLU A 179 -26.20 -15.12 -15.05
CA GLU A 179 -27.17 -14.07 -15.42
C GLU A 179 -28.62 -14.59 -15.38
N LYS A 180 -28.84 -15.86 -15.77
CA LYS A 180 -30.16 -16.51 -15.73
C LYS A 180 -30.78 -16.54 -14.33
N VAL A 181 -29.99 -16.86 -13.29
CA VAL A 181 -30.48 -16.90 -11.90
C VAL A 181 -30.84 -15.49 -11.42
N ILE A 182 -30.03 -14.49 -11.79
CA ILE A 182 -30.29 -13.09 -11.42
C ILE A 182 -31.57 -12.59 -12.08
N PHE A 183 -31.76 -12.85 -13.38
CA PHE A 183 -32.99 -12.49 -14.09
C PHE A 183 -34.23 -13.18 -13.53
N GLN A 184 -34.12 -14.46 -13.16
CA GLN A 184 -35.22 -15.18 -12.51
C GLN A 184 -35.57 -14.56 -11.15
N ALA A 185 -34.58 -14.19 -10.33
CA ALA A 185 -34.81 -13.51 -9.06
C ALA A 185 -35.48 -12.14 -9.24
N LEU A 186 -35.05 -11.34 -10.24
CA LEU A 186 -35.70 -10.08 -10.58
C LEU A 186 -37.17 -10.27 -10.99
N LYS A 187 -37.44 -11.29 -11.81
CA LYS A 187 -38.80 -11.62 -12.27
C LYS A 187 -39.72 -11.98 -11.11
N GLU A 188 -39.23 -12.76 -10.14
CA GLU A 188 -40.00 -13.12 -8.94
C GLU A 188 -40.30 -11.94 -8.02
N LEU A 189 -39.49 -10.88 -8.06
CA LEU A 189 -39.70 -9.63 -7.33
C LEU A 189 -40.57 -8.62 -8.11
N GLY A 190 -41.12 -9.04 -9.25
CA GLY A 190 -41.93 -8.19 -10.12
C GLY A 190 -41.14 -7.04 -10.74
N LEU A 191 -39.83 -7.19 -10.94
CA LEU A 191 -38.98 -6.20 -11.61
C LEU A 191 -38.70 -6.62 -13.07
N PRO A 192 -38.48 -5.65 -13.98
CA PRO A 192 -37.99 -5.94 -15.33
C PRO A 192 -36.73 -6.81 -15.29
N SER A 193 -36.71 -7.88 -16.09
CA SER A 193 -35.72 -8.96 -15.98
C SER A 193 -34.97 -9.25 -17.28
N GLY A 194 -35.28 -8.56 -18.37
CA GLY A 194 -34.56 -8.68 -19.63
C GLY A 194 -33.19 -8.00 -19.58
N LYS A 195 -32.25 -8.50 -20.39
CA LYS A 195 -30.86 -8.01 -20.41
C LYS A 195 -30.73 -6.54 -20.83
N ASN A 196 -31.69 -6.01 -21.57
CA ASN A 196 -31.72 -4.62 -22.02
C ASN A 196 -32.90 -3.86 -21.41
N ASP A 197 -33.57 -4.46 -20.43
CA ASP A 197 -34.69 -3.81 -19.78
C ASP A 197 -34.17 -2.70 -18.87
N GLU A 198 -35.06 -1.76 -18.61
CA GLU A 198 -34.82 -0.58 -17.81
C GLU A 198 -35.86 -0.54 -16.70
N ILE A 199 -35.43 -0.20 -15.49
CA ILE A 199 -36.29 -0.13 -14.31
C ILE A 199 -36.55 1.34 -13.98
N GLU A 200 -37.81 1.69 -13.75
CA GLU A 200 -38.17 3.00 -13.21
C GLU A 200 -37.59 3.16 -11.79
N PRO A 201 -36.92 4.28 -11.46
CA PRO A 201 -36.32 4.47 -10.15
C PRO A 201 -37.29 4.24 -8.98
N ALA A 202 -38.54 4.69 -9.11
CA ALA A 202 -39.58 4.51 -8.09
C ALA A 202 -39.97 3.04 -7.84
N ALA A 203 -39.78 2.16 -8.84
CA ALA A 203 -40.09 0.74 -8.72
C ALA A 203 -38.97 -0.07 -8.06
N PHE A 204 -37.74 0.48 -8.00
CA PHE A 204 -36.55 -0.17 -7.45
C PHE A 204 -36.27 0.31 -6.03
N THR A 205 -37.14 -0.04 -5.08
CA THR A 205 -36.98 0.29 -3.66
C THR A 205 -35.85 -0.50 -2.99
N TYR A 206 -35.36 -0.01 -1.85
CA TYR A 206 -34.30 -0.67 -1.09
C TYR A 206 -34.72 -2.09 -0.65
N GLU A 207 -35.98 -2.27 -0.25
CA GLU A 207 -36.54 -3.53 0.24
C GLU A 207 -36.50 -4.61 -0.85
N LYS A 208 -36.86 -4.25 -2.09
CA LYS A 208 -36.73 -5.16 -3.23
C LYS A 208 -35.27 -5.49 -3.52
N PHE A 209 -34.36 -4.53 -3.38
CA PHE A 209 -32.94 -4.80 -3.53
C PHE A 209 -32.40 -5.70 -2.42
N TYR A 210 -32.82 -5.49 -1.16
CA TYR A 210 -32.45 -6.33 -0.03
C TYR A 210 -32.94 -7.77 -0.23
N GLU A 211 -34.20 -7.98 -0.59
CA GLU A 211 -34.74 -9.30 -0.93
C GLU A 211 -33.98 -9.96 -2.10
N LEU A 212 -33.61 -9.18 -3.12
CA LEU A 212 -32.77 -9.66 -4.21
C LEU A 212 -31.40 -10.14 -3.71
N THR A 213 -30.76 -9.40 -2.79
CA THR A 213 -29.48 -9.82 -2.19
C THR A 213 -29.63 -11.12 -1.40
N GLN A 214 -30.68 -11.26 -0.59
CA GLN A 214 -30.93 -12.48 0.21
C GLN A 214 -31.20 -13.70 -0.67
N LYS A 215 -31.98 -13.55 -1.75
CA LYS A 215 -32.24 -14.65 -2.71
C LYS A 215 -30.99 -15.12 -3.44
N ILE A 216 -30.10 -14.19 -3.79
CA ILE A 216 -28.90 -14.50 -4.61
C ILE A 216 -27.73 -14.94 -3.73
N CYS A 217 -27.60 -14.36 -2.54
CA CYS A 217 -26.47 -14.50 -1.62
C CYS A 217 -26.94 -14.68 -0.16
N PRO A 218 -27.53 -15.83 0.21
CA PRO A 218 -28.01 -16.07 1.57
C PRO A 218 -26.85 -16.22 2.57
N LEU A 219 -27.02 -15.70 3.79
CA LEU A 219 -26.04 -15.80 4.88
C LEU A 219 -26.23 -17.09 5.72
N MET A 220 -25.12 -17.65 6.25
CA MET A 220 -25.12 -18.83 7.14
C MET A 220 -25.21 -18.46 8.63
N HIS A 221 -25.80 -19.34 9.45
CA HIS A 221 -26.22 -19.10 10.85
C HIS A 221 -25.41 -19.90 11.88
N TYR A 222 -24.83 -19.25 12.89
CA TYR A 222 -24.33 -19.87 14.14
C TYR A 222 -24.34 -18.86 15.32
N ILE A 223 -24.41 -19.34 16.58
CA ILE A 223 -24.70 -18.52 17.78
C ILE A 223 -23.63 -18.73 18.88
N HIS A 224 -23.03 -17.61 19.36
CA HIS A 224 -22.58 -17.25 20.72
C HIS A 224 -21.69 -15.98 20.62
N GLN A 225 -22.00 -14.88 21.32
CA GLN A 225 -21.57 -13.51 20.92
C GLN A 225 -20.81 -12.65 21.98
N ARG A 226 -20.46 -13.14 23.17
CA ARG A 226 -19.90 -12.28 24.23
C ARG A 226 -18.37 -12.37 24.37
N ASP A 227 -17.72 -11.21 24.54
CA ASP A 227 -16.32 -11.10 25.00
C ASP A 227 -16.26 -11.28 26.53
N PRO A 228 -15.59 -12.33 27.04
CA PRO A 228 -15.46 -12.59 28.47
C PRO A 228 -14.49 -11.63 29.20
N ARG A 229 -13.71 -10.80 28.48
CA ARG A 229 -12.77 -9.85 29.10
C ARG A 229 -13.45 -8.58 29.62
N LEU A 230 -14.66 -8.28 29.15
CA LEU A 230 -15.35 -7.03 29.49
C LEU A 230 -15.87 -7.06 30.92
N ASN A 231 -15.58 -5.99 31.68
CA ASN A 231 -16.06 -5.82 33.04
C ASN A 231 -17.60 -5.78 33.06
N GLU A 232 -18.21 -6.65 33.87
CA GLU A 232 -19.68 -6.82 33.92
C GLU A 232 -20.44 -5.62 34.49
N ILE A 233 -19.77 -4.72 35.20
CA ILE A 233 -20.37 -3.52 35.79
C ILE A 233 -20.34 -2.37 34.77
N LEU A 234 -19.20 -2.18 34.08
CA LEU A 234 -19.04 -1.15 33.04
C LEU A 234 -19.78 -1.53 31.74
N PHE A 235 -19.81 -2.83 31.42
CA PHE A 235 -20.49 -3.42 30.26
C PHE A 235 -21.48 -4.52 30.71
N PRO A 236 -22.65 -4.14 31.24
CA PRO A 236 -23.61 -5.09 31.79
C PRO A 236 -24.22 -5.98 30.72
N PHE A 237 -24.67 -7.17 31.16
CA PHE A 237 -25.47 -8.07 30.31
C PHE A 237 -26.68 -7.35 29.75
N TYR A 238 -27.04 -7.69 28.51
CA TYR A 238 -28.34 -7.30 27.98
C TYR A 238 -29.43 -7.88 28.86
N ASP A 239 -30.31 -7.01 29.34
CA ASP A 239 -31.52 -7.40 30.04
C ASP A 239 -32.61 -7.77 29.02
N ILE A 240 -33.70 -8.36 29.53
CA ILE A 240 -34.86 -8.74 28.71
C ILE A 240 -35.41 -7.53 27.95
N LYS A 241 -35.37 -6.33 28.56
CA LYS A 241 -35.82 -5.09 27.91
C LYS A 241 -35.00 -4.76 26.67
N ARG A 242 -33.67 -4.86 26.76
CA ARG A 242 -32.78 -4.60 25.63
C ARG A 242 -32.90 -5.68 24.56
N ALA A 243 -33.09 -6.95 24.93
CA ALA A 243 -33.38 -8.01 23.97
C ALA A 243 -34.68 -7.74 23.19
N MET A 244 -35.74 -7.30 23.87
CA MET A 244 -37.00 -6.91 23.22
C MET A 244 -36.83 -5.71 22.28
N GLN A 245 -36.05 -4.69 22.65
CA GLN A 245 -35.74 -3.56 21.76
C GLN A 245 -35.04 -3.99 20.46
N ILE A 246 -34.10 -4.93 20.56
CA ILE A 246 -33.40 -5.48 19.38
C ILE A 246 -34.42 -6.19 18.47
N ILE A 247 -35.33 -6.99 19.04
CA ILE A 247 -36.38 -7.68 18.28
C ILE A 247 -37.32 -6.66 17.63
N GLU A 248 -37.80 -5.66 18.37
CA GLU A 248 -38.66 -4.59 17.83
C GLU A 248 -38.01 -3.82 16.67
N THR A 249 -36.69 -3.63 16.72
CA THR A 249 -35.93 -2.86 15.73
C THR A 249 -35.63 -3.66 14.46
N TYR A 250 -35.22 -4.93 14.59
CA TYR A 250 -34.68 -5.70 13.46
C TYR A 250 -35.61 -6.75 12.89
N GLU A 251 -36.63 -7.20 13.63
CA GLU A 251 -37.60 -8.16 13.10
C GLU A 251 -38.53 -7.48 12.09
N PRO A 252 -38.73 -8.00 10.87
CA PRO A 252 -39.72 -7.45 9.94
C PRO A 252 -41.16 -7.90 10.24
N ASP A 253 -41.36 -9.09 10.82
CA ASP A 253 -42.68 -9.68 11.05
C ASP A 253 -43.30 -9.19 12.37
N GLU A 254 -44.41 -8.46 12.28
CA GLU A 254 -45.15 -7.92 13.44
C GLU A 254 -45.70 -9.00 14.37
N ASP A 255 -46.07 -10.19 13.86
CA ASP A 255 -46.55 -11.29 14.69
C ASP A 255 -45.42 -11.88 15.53
N LEU A 256 -44.20 -11.96 14.96
CA LEU A 256 -43.02 -12.44 15.67
C LEU A 256 -42.52 -11.41 16.70
N LYS A 257 -42.57 -10.12 16.37
CA LYS A 257 -42.31 -9.02 17.33
C LYS A 257 -43.19 -9.14 18.57
N SER A 258 -44.50 -9.31 18.38
CA SER A 258 -45.47 -9.41 19.48
C SER A 258 -45.20 -10.60 20.40
N LYS A 259 -44.60 -11.67 19.87
CA LYS A 259 -44.22 -12.90 20.60
C LYS A 259 -42.83 -12.82 21.24
N GLY A 260 -42.05 -11.76 20.99
CA GLY A 260 -40.69 -11.63 21.49
C GLY A 260 -39.73 -12.67 20.90
N VAL A 261 -39.94 -13.07 19.65
CA VAL A 261 -39.07 -14.01 18.91
C VAL A 261 -38.48 -13.34 17.68
N ILE A 262 -37.26 -13.74 17.30
CA ILE A 262 -36.58 -13.22 16.11
C ILE A 262 -36.48 -14.30 15.03
N SER A 263 -36.80 -13.94 13.80
CA SER A 263 -36.66 -14.78 12.62
C SER A 263 -35.20 -14.85 12.18
N SER A 264 -34.93 -15.75 11.23
CA SER A 264 -33.63 -15.84 10.56
C SER A 264 -33.28 -14.52 9.85
N ASP A 265 -34.24 -13.89 9.17
CA ASP A 265 -34.02 -12.59 8.50
C ASP A 265 -33.75 -11.48 9.51
N GLY A 266 -34.57 -11.38 10.58
CA GLY A 266 -34.36 -10.41 11.66
C GLY A 266 -32.99 -10.56 12.32
N PHE A 267 -32.54 -11.80 12.53
CA PHE A 267 -31.21 -12.06 13.09
C PHE A 267 -30.08 -11.69 12.12
N CYS A 268 -30.21 -11.97 10.82
CA CYS A 268 -29.27 -11.49 9.81
C CYS A 268 -29.19 -9.97 9.78
N ARG A 269 -30.32 -9.27 9.93
CA ARG A 269 -30.36 -7.80 10.02
C ARG A 269 -29.59 -7.29 11.24
N TYR A 270 -29.78 -7.92 12.40
CA TYR A 270 -29.01 -7.61 13.60
C TYR A 270 -27.50 -7.82 13.41
N LEU A 271 -27.08 -8.95 12.82
CA LEU A 271 -25.65 -9.25 12.58
C LEU A 271 -24.96 -8.26 11.63
N MET A 272 -25.71 -7.60 10.76
CA MET A 272 -25.25 -6.60 9.81
C MET A 272 -25.46 -5.16 10.29
N SER A 273 -25.94 -4.96 11.52
CA SER A 273 -26.26 -3.64 12.09
C SER A 273 -25.06 -2.98 12.79
N ASP A 274 -25.17 -1.69 13.08
CA ASP A 274 -24.17 -0.94 13.85
C ASP A 274 -24.03 -1.48 15.29
N GLU A 275 -25.07 -2.11 15.86
CA GLU A 275 -25.01 -2.74 17.19
C GLU A 275 -24.09 -3.97 17.24
N ASN A 276 -23.84 -4.60 16.09
CA ASN A 276 -22.96 -5.76 15.98
C ASN A 276 -21.58 -5.42 15.38
N ALA A 277 -21.16 -4.15 15.44
CA ALA A 277 -19.85 -3.72 14.94
C ALA A 277 -18.67 -4.52 15.55
N PRO A 278 -17.58 -4.77 14.78
CA PRO A 278 -16.44 -5.57 15.25
C PRO A 278 -15.59 -4.87 16.32
N VAL A 279 -15.63 -3.54 16.39
CA VAL A 279 -14.94 -2.70 17.38
C VAL A 279 -15.98 -1.78 18.01
N PHE A 280 -15.83 -1.42 19.28
CA PHE A 280 -16.68 -0.40 19.87
C PHE A 280 -16.57 0.92 19.09
N LEU A 281 -17.71 1.43 18.65
CA LEU A 281 -17.77 2.57 17.75
C LEU A 281 -17.37 3.89 18.45
N ASP A 282 -17.41 3.94 19.78
CA ASP A 282 -16.88 5.06 20.59
C ASP A 282 -15.37 5.23 20.43
N ARG A 283 -14.62 4.17 20.11
CA ARG A 283 -13.17 4.21 19.85
C ARG A 283 -12.81 4.94 18.56
N LEU A 284 -13.76 5.13 17.66
CA LEU A 284 -13.60 5.94 16.47
C LEU A 284 -13.66 7.44 16.79
N GLU A 285 -14.26 7.83 17.91
CA GLU A 285 -14.32 9.21 18.37
C GLU A 285 -13.11 9.56 19.24
N LEU A 286 -12.94 10.83 19.57
CA LEU A 286 -11.91 11.26 20.51
C LEU A 286 -12.28 10.76 21.92
N TYR A 287 -11.66 9.67 22.35
CA TYR A 287 -11.96 9.01 23.63
C TYR A 287 -10.76 8.96 24.58
N GLN A 288 -9.54 9.14 24.06
CA GLN A 288 -8.32 9.08 24.85
C GLN A 288 -8.05 10.41 25.54
N GLU A 289 -7.31 10.36 26.65
CA GLU A 289 -6.85 11.55 27.35
C GLU A 289 -5.78 12.28 26.54
N MET A 290 -5.95 13.59 26.35
CA MET A 290 -5.08 14.44 25.51
C MET A 290 -4.28 15.48 26.32
N GLU A 291 -4.18 15.27 27.64
CA GLU A 291 -3.54 16.15 28.64
C GLU A 291 -2.13 15.70 29.06
N HIS A 292 -1.70 14.49 28.68
CA HIS A 292 -0.34 14.02 28.95
C HIS A 292 0.71 14.79 28.12
N PRO A 293 2.00 14.78 28.49
CA PRO A 293 3.08 15.37 27.70
C PRO A 293 3.15 14.82 26.26
N LEU A 294 3.54 15.66 25.29
CA LEU A 294 3.61 15.28 23.87
C LEU A 294 4.45 14.02 23.57
N ALA A 295 5.49 13.74 24.36
CA ALA A 295 6.31 12.53 24.24
C ALA A 295 5.52 11.21 24.48
N HIS A 296 4.36 11.27 25.10
CA HIS A 296 3.53 10.08 25.39
C HIS A 296 2.56 9.71 24.27
N TYR A 297 2.57 10.41 23.14
CA TYR A 297 1.69 10.13 22.00
C TYR A 297 2.48 9.65 20.81
N PHE A 298 1.91 8.73 20.05
CA PHE A 298 2.38 8.50 18.69
C PHE A 298 1.93 9.66 17.81
N ILE A 299 2.76 10.11 16.88
CA ILE A 299 2.47 11.24 16.00
C ILE A 299 2.54 10.72 14.57
N SER A 300 1.41 10.81 13.87
CA SER A 300 1.34 10.44 12.45
C SER A 300 2.29 11.33 11.65
N SER A 301 3.29 10.71 11.01
CA SER A 301 4.46 11.45 10.49
C SER A 301 4.80 11.03 9.06
N SER A 302 5.06 12.01 8.20
CA SER A 302 5.47 11.84 6.81
C SER A 302 6.98 12.06 6.64
N HIS A 303 7.56 11.38 5.66
CA HIS A 303 8.93 11.56 5.18
C HIS A 303 8.89 12.09 3.74
N ASN A 304 9.75 13.04 3.41
CA ASN A 304 9.82 13.69 2.09
C ASN A 304 8.43 13.99 1.50
N THR A 305 7.60 14.68 2.29
CA THR A 305 6.16 14.89 2.04
C THR A 305 5.84 15.47 0.67
N TYR A 306 6.77 16.22 0.10
CA TYR A 306 6.60 16.86 -1.19
C TYR A 306 6.59 15.85 -2.36
N LEU A 307 7.15 14.65 -2.21
CA LEU A 307 7.26 13.67 -3.30
C LEU A 307 5.97 12.89 -3.53
N THR A 308 5.58 12.76 -4.80
CA THR A 308 4.42 11.94 -5.22
C THR A 308 4.82 10.57 -5.78
N GLY A 309 6.12 10.24 -5.78
CA GLY A 309 6.64 9.01 -6.40
C GLY A 309 8.01 8.60 -5.87
N ARG A 310 8.91 8.22 -6.79
CA ARG A 310 10.29 7.79 -6.49
C ARG A 310 11.10 8.90 -5.83
N GLN A 311 12.16 8.52 -5.11
CA GLN A 311 13.10 9.45 -4.47
C GLN A 311 14.02 10.15 -5.49
N PHE A 312 14.23 9.55 -6.66
CA PHE A 312 15.04 10.11 -7.75
C PHE A 312 14.17 10.32 -8.98
N GLY A 313 14.31 11.48 -9.63
CA GLY A 313 13.50 11.87 -10.79
C GLY A 313 12.00 12.01 -10.49
N GLY A 314 11.61 12.02 -9.20
CA GLY A 314 10.23 12.11 -8.77
C GLY A 314 9.65 13.51 -8.94
N LYS A 315 8.32 13.60 -9.11
CA LYS A 315 7.60 14.87 -9.09
C LYS A 315 7.38 15.31 -7.64
N SER A 316 7.70 16.56 -7.35
CA SER A 316 7.32 17.27 -6.14
C SER A 316 5.99 17.99 -6.34
N SER A 317 5.13 18.00 -5.32
CA SER A 317 3.80 18.60 -5.41
C SER A 317 3.39 19.30 -4.11
N VAL A 318 2.90 20.54 -4.26
CA VAL A 318 2.25 21.30 -3.16
C VAL A 318 0.99 20.59 -2.68
N GLU A 319 0.25 19.95 -3.58
CA GLU A 319 -0.99 19.25 -3.24
C GLU A 319 -0.75 18.05 -2.31
N MET A 320 0.44 17.44 -2.38
CA MET A 320 0.78 16.32 -1.50
C MET A 320 0.74 16.71 -0.01
N TYR A 321 1.16 17.93 0.34
CA TYR A 321 1.03 18.45 1.71
C TYR A 321 -0.44 18.54 2.15
N ARG A 322 -1.32 19.02 1.27
CA ARG A 322 -2.76 19.08 1.55
C ARG A 322 -3.31 17.68 1.83
N GLN A 323 -3.03 16.74 0.93
CA GLN A 323 -3.52 15.37 1.03
C GLN A 323 -3.04 14.65 2.29
N VAL A 324 -1.76 14.80 2.63
CA VAL A 324 -1.16 14.20 3.82
C VAL A 324 -1.75 14.77 5.12
N LEU A 325 -1.94 16.10 5.20
CA LEU A 325 -2.57 16.74 6.37
C LEU A 325 -4.05 16.35 6.49
N LEU A 326 -4.79 16.32 5.39
CA LEU A 326 -6.20 15.90 5.35
C LEU A 326 -6.37 14.41 5.72
N ALA A 327 -5.36 13.58 5.47
CA ALA A 327 -5.31 12.19 5.96
C ALA A 327 -5.05 12.07 7.49
N GLY A 328 -4.85 13.19 8.19
CA GLY A 328 -4.62 13.22 9.63
C GLY A 328 -3.15 13.20 10.05
N CYS A 329 -2.20 13.29 9.10
CA CYS A 329 -0.78 13.40 9.43
C CYS A 329 -0.50 14.71 10.19
N ARG A 330 0.36 14.66 11.21
CA ARG A 330 0.68 15.78 12.11
C ARG A 330 2.16 16.19 12.09
N CYS A 331 3.03 15.44 11.42
CA CYS A 331 4.41 15.86 11.17
C CYS A 331 4.74 15.75 9.68
N VAL A 332 5.07 16.86 9.05
CA VAL A 332 5.44 16.93 7.62
C VAL A 332 6.85 17.44 7.45
N GLU A 333 7.59 16.85 6.52
CA GLU A 333 8.96 17.21 6.17
C GLU A 333 9.01 18.16 4.97
N LEU A 334 9.90 19.16 5.04
CA LEU A 334 10.17 20.17 4.02
C LEU A 334 11.69 20.29 3.83
N ASP A 335 12.18 19.91 2.64
CA ASP A 335 13.60 20.01 2.30
C ASP A 335 13.83 21.32 1.58
N CYS A 336 14.32 22.32 2.29
CA CYS A 336 14.39 23.70 1.83
C CYS A 336 15.74 23.98 1.18
N TRP A 337 15.73 24.49 -0.05
CA TRP A 337 16.92 24.83 -0.83
C TRP A 337 16.83 26.26 -1.37
N ASP A 338 17.99 26.86 -1.61
CA ASP A 338 18.04 28.17 -2.26
C ASP A 338 17.49 28.10 -3.70
N GLY A 339 16.52 28.97 -4.02
CA GLY A 339 16.05 29.11 -5.39
C GLY A 339 17.05 29.85 -6.27
N LYS A 340 17.14 29.44 -7.54
CA LYS A 340 18.06 29.99 -8.54
C LYS A 340 17.48 31.09 -9.43
N GLY A 341 16.21 31.45 -9.23
CA GLY A 341 15.53 32.50 -10.01
C GLY A 341 15.99 33.92 -9.64
N GLU A 342 15.67 34.90 -10.48
CA GLU A 342 15.99 36.32 -10.25
C GLU A 342 15.43 36.84 -8.91
N ASP A 343 14.25 36.36 -8.52
CA ASP A 343 13.56 36.74 -7.27
C ASP A 343 14.14 36.08 -6.00
N GLN A 344 15.09 35.15 -6.14
CA GLN A 344 15.70 34.38 -5.04
C GLN A 344 14.65 33.81 -4.07
N GLU A 345 13.63 33.15 -4.61
CA GLU A 345 12.55 32.51 -3.84
C GLU A 345 12.97 31.13 -3.32
N PRO A 346 12.84 30.84 -2.01
CA PRO A 346 13.18 29.52 -1.47
C PRO A 346 12.28 28.43 -2.07
N ILE A 347 12.91 27.28 -2.37
CA ILE A 347 12.26 26.14 -3.01
C ILE A 347 12.29 24.90 -2.11
N ILE A 348 11.44 23.93 -2.43
CA ILE A 348 11.45 22.59 -1.83
C ILE A 348 11.69 21.57 -2.92
N THR A 349 12.68 20.71 -2.71
CA THR A 349 13.07 19.63 -3.64
C THR A 349 13.95 18.61 -2.93
N HIS A 350 14.06 17.41 -3.51
CA HIS A 350 15.05 16.44 -3.04
C HIS A 350 16.40 16.77 -3.70
N GLY A 351 17.30 17.37 -2.92
CA GLY A 351 18.54 17.97 -3.42
C GLY A 351 19.38 17.02 -4.27
N LYS A 352 19.82 17.48 -5.44
CA LYS A 352 20.66 16.74 -6.41
C LYS A 352 20.07 15.41 -6.90
N ALA A 353 18.77 15.17 -6.70
CA ALA A 353 18.09 13.93 -7.07
C ALA A 353 17.20 14.07 -8.33
N MET A 354 17.37 15.12 -9.12
CA MET A 354 16.61 15.40 -10.36
C MET A 354 15.08 15.47 -10.16
N CYS A 355 14.63 15.80 -8.96
CA CYS A 355 13.22 16.01 -8.67
C CYS A 355 12.76 17.39 -9.12
N THR A 356 11.46 17.59 -9.36
CA THR A 356 10.93 18.91 -9.72
C THR A 356 10.90 19.82 -8.50
N ASP A 357 11.09 21.12 -8.71
CA ASP A 357 11.07 22.11 -7.64
C ASP A 357 9.66 22.68 -7.43
N ILE A 358 9.30 22.95 -6.17
CA ILE A 358 8.07 23.67 -5.80
C ILE A 358 8.43 24.84 -4.87
N LEU A 359 7.64 25.92 -4.90
CA LEU A 359 7.91 27.10 -4.08
C LEU A 359 7.59 26.83 -2.60
N PHE A 360 8.49 27.24 -1.71
CA PHE A 360 8.28 27.15 -0.26
C PHE A 360 7.02 27.92 0.17
N LYS A 361 6.83 29.13 -0.38
CA LYS A 361 5.66 29.98 -0.09
C LYS A 361 4.32 29.27 -0.36
N ASP A 362 4.22 28.58 -1.49
CA ASP A 362 2.99 27.86 -1.87
C ASP A 362 2.73 26.66 -0.95
N VAL A 363 3.79 25.99 -0.50
CA VAL A 363 3.70 24.91 0.49
C VAL A 363 3.20 25.43 1.84
N ILE A 364 3.76 26.53 2.34
CA ILE A 364 3.29 27.14 3.60
C ILE A 364 1.82 27.57 3.51
N GLN A 365 1.41 28.15 2.39
CA GLN A 365 0.01 28.51 2.14
C GLN A 365 -0.90 27.27 2.12
N ALA A 366 -0.48 26.19 1.46
CA ALA A 366 -1.22 24.93 1.44
C ALA A 366 -1.35 24.28 2.83
N ILE A 367 -0.29 24.35 3.64
CA ILE A 367 -0.30 23.86 5.03
C ILE A 367 -1.27 24.69 5.86
N LYS A 368 -1.25 26.03 5.75
CA LYS A 368 -2.19 26.92 6.47
C LYS A 368 -3.65 26.55 6.20
N GLU A 369 -3.98 26.26 4.95
CA GLU A 369 -5.33 25.91 4.51
C GLU A 369 -5.84 24.58 5.07
N THR A 370 -4.94 23.62 5.34
CA THR A 370 -5.32 22.21 5.56
C THR A 370 -4.88 21.63 6.90
N ALA A 371 -3.94 22.28 7.61
CA ALA A 371 -3.35 21.79 8.86
C ALA A 371 -4.40 21.40 9.90
N PHE A 372 -5.46 22.19 10.03
CA PHE A 372 -6.47 22.00 11.08
C PHE A 372 -7.88 21.66 10.57
N VAL A 373 -8.01 21.15 9.35
CA VAL A 373 -9.32 20.79 8.77
C VAL A 373 -9.86 19.50 9.36
N THR A 374 -9.04 18.47 9.48
CA THR A 374 -9.45 17.14 9.98
C THR A 374 -9.07 16.86 11.42
N SER A 375 -8.15 17.64 11.99
CA SER A 375 -7.71 17.51 13.38
C SER A 375 -7.24 18.86 13.92
N GLU A 376 -7.64 19.20 15.15
CA GLU A 376 -7.25 20.46 15.81
C GLU A 376 -5.89 20.38 16.52
N TYR A 377 -5.28 19.20 16.56
CA TYR A 377 -4.04 18.93 17.29
C TYR A 377 -2.80 19.47 16.56
N PRO A 378 -1.70 19.73 17.29
CA PRO A 378 -0.53 20.43 16.76
C PRO A 378 0.07 19.77 15.52
N VAL A 379 0.62 20.60 14.64
CA VAL A 379 1.38 20.17 13.45
C VAL A 379 2.85 20.54 13.61
N ILE A 380 3.75 19.60 13.34
CA ILE A 380 5.21 19.79 13.37
C ILE A 380 5.74 19.88 11.94
N LEU A 381 6.44 20.96 11.62
CA LEU A 381 7.14 21.14 10.36
C LEU A 381 8.61 20.78 10.55
N SER A 382 9.03 19.66 9.97
CA SER A 382 10.43 19.20 10.00
C SER A 382 11.19 19.82 8.83
N PHE A 383 11.97 20.87 9.08
CA PHE A 383 12.80 21.49 8.06
C PHE A 383 14.12 20.75 7.93
N GLU A 384 14.46 20.36 6.71
CA GLU A 384 15.82 20.05 6.29
C GLU A 384 16.38 21.25 5.53
N ASN A 385 17.08 22.13 6.25
CA ASN A 385 17.41 23.46 5.76
C ASN A 385 18.79 23.50 5.08
N HIS A 386 18.80 23.87 3.80
CA HIS A 386 19.99 24.07 2.96
C HIS A 386 20.09 25.50 2.40
N CYS A 387 19.27 26.43 2.89
CA CYS A 387 19.19 27.80 2.38
C CYS A 387 20.27 28.73 2.98
N SER A 388 20.64 29.76 2.21
CA SER A 388 21.40 30.94 2.63
C SER A 388 20.69 31.73 3.74
N LYS A 389 21.43 32.56 4.51
CA LYS A 389 20.84 33.41 5.56
C LYS A 389 19.72 34.32 5.03
N TYR A 390 19.89 34.85 3.82
CA TYR A 390 18.90 35.70 3.18
C TYR A 390 17.60 34.95 2.90
N GLN A 391 17.66 33.78 2.27
CA GLN A 391 16.45 33.00 1.98
C GLN A 391 15.85 32.37 3.26
N GLN A 392 16.67 32.04 4.28
CA GLN A 392 16.16 31.66 5.61
C GLN A 392 15.34 32.78 6.28
N TYR A 393 15.74 34.04 6.12
CA TYR A 393 14.92 35.17 6.58
C TYR A 393 13.59 35.23 5.83
N LYS A 394 13.58 35.07 4.50
CA LYS A 394 12.34 34.99 3.70
C LYS A 394 11.44 33.83 4.16
N MET A 395 12.00 32.64 4.38
CA MET A 395 11.26 31.47 4.90
C MET A 395 10.60 31.79 6.26
N SER A 396 11.35 32.43 7.15
CA SER A 396 10.85 32.81 8.47
C SER A 396 9.72 33.83 8.36
N LYS A 397 9.85 34.80 7.45
CA LYS A 397 8.80 35.78 7.16
C LYS A 397 7.55 35.14 6.58
N TYR A 398 7.67 34.22 5.63
CA TYR A 398 6.50 33.48 5.14
C TYR A 398 5.81 32.67 6.23
N CYS A 399 6.58 32.02 7.12
CA CYS A 399 5.98 31.32 8.25
C CYS A 399 5.22 32.29 9.17
N GLU A 400 5.81 33.43 9.51
CA GLU A 400 5.17 34.43 10.38
C GLU A 400 3.93 35.07 9.74
N ASP A 401 4.05 35.55 8.50
CA ASP A 401 3.00 36.30 7.80
C ASP A 401 1.83 35.40 7.41
N LEU A 402 2.10 34.18 6.96
CA LEU A 402 1.06 33.27 6.50
C LEU A 402 0.41 32.52 7.68
N PHE A 403 1.17 31.94 8.61
CA PHE A 403 0.56 31.21 9.72
C PHE A 403 -0.01 32.13 10.80
N GLY A 404 0.55 33.33 11.00
CA GLY A 404 0.10 34.26 12.03
C GLY A 404 0.07 33.60 13.42
N ASP A 405 -1.09 33.65 14.08
CA ASP A 405 -1.29 33.10 15.42
C ASP A 405 -1.21 31.56 15.49
N LEU A 406 -1.30 30.87 14.35
CA LEU A 406 -1.13 29.43 14.30
C LEU A 406 0.34 29.04 14.57
N LEU A 407 1.31 29.89 14.25
CA LEU A 407 2.72 29.62 14.51
C LEU A 407 3.06 29.80 15.99
N LEU A 408 3.66 28.77 16.61
CA LEU A 408 4.17 28.89 17.96
C LEU A 408 5.54 29.58 17.96
N LYS A 409 5.52 30.91 18.09
CA LYS A 409 6.73 31.74 18.05
C LYS A 409 7.55 31.74 19.34
N GLN A 410 6.90 31.55 20.48
CA GLN A 410 7.53 31.58 21.80
C GLN A 410 7.05 30.40 22.64
N PRO A 411 7.86 29.93 23.62
CA PRO A 411 7.42 28.93 24.58
C PRO A 411 6.19 29.41 25.36
N LEU A 412 5.33 28.47 25.75
CA LEU A 412 4.22 28.74 26.65
C LEU A 412 4.76 29.11 28.04
N GLU A 413 4.13 30.09 28.69
CA GLU A 413 4.51 30.53 30.05
C GLU A 413 4.42 29.38 31.07
N THR A 414 3.47 28.46 30.87
CA THR A 414 3.27 27.28 31.72
C THR A 414 4.37 26.22 31.56
N HIS A 415 5.10 26.24 30.44
CA HIS A 415 6.07 25.22 30.07
C HIS A 415 7.38 25.87 29.57
N PRO A 416 8.17 26.53 30.45
CA PRO A 416 9.41 27.16 30.03
C PRO A 416 10.45 26.12 29.55
N LEU A 417 11.38 26.54 28.70
CA LEU A 417 12.43 25.69 28.13
C LEU A 417 13.58 25.41 29.11
N GLU A 418 13.26 24.81 30.25
CA GLU A 418 14.21 24.46 31.31
C GLU A 418 14.45 22.94 31.38
N PRO A 419 15.62 22.48 31.86
CA PRO A 419 15.85 21.06 32.15
C PRO A 419 14.83 20.52 33.16
N GLY A 420 14.35 19.29 32.93
CA GLY A 420 13.39 18.59 33.77
C GLY A 420 11.93 19.01 33.57
N ARG A 421 11.65 20.07 32.79
CA ARG A 421 10.28 20.46 32.44
C ARG A 421 9.73 19.56 31.33
N HIS A 422 8.54 19.00 31.56
CA HIS A 422 7.86 18.18 30.58
C HIS A 422 7.44 18.99 29.34
N LEU A 423 7.30 18.29 28.22
CA LEU A 423 6.67 18.85 27.02
C LEU A 423 5.21 19.20 27.31
N PRO A 424 4.68 20.28 26.69
CA PRO A 424 3.25 20.57 26.74
C PRO A 424 2.41 19.42 26.20
N SER A 425 1.14 19.38 26.57
CA SER A 425 0.20 18.39 26.04
C SER A 425 -0.25 18.73 24.61
N PRO A 426 -0.77 17.76 23.84
CA PRO A 426 -1.47 18.05 22.59
C PRO A 426 -2.62 19.06 22.76
N ASN A 427 -3.30 19.06 23.92
CA ASN A 427 -4.35 20.03 24.22
C ASN A 427 -3.82 21.45 24.43
N ASP A 428 -2.68 21.62 25.13
CA ASP A 428 -2.01 22.92 25.30
C ASP A 428 -1.57 23.53 23.95
N LEU A 429 -1.26 22.67 22.98
CA LEU A 429 -0.76 23.04 21.66
C LEU A 429 -1.85 22.98 20.57
N LYS A 430 -3.13 23.01 20.94
CA LYS A 430 -4.22 23.03 19.96
C LYS A 430 -4.08 24.18 18.97
N ARG A 431 -4.25 23.85 17.70
CA ARG A 431 -4.15 24.77 16.55
C ARG A 431 -2.81 25.50 16.48
N LYS A 432 -1.73 24.87 16.99
CA LYS A 432 -0.36 25.39 16.89
C LYS A 432 0.49 24.61 15.90
N ILE A 433 1.35 25.34 15.20
CA ILE A 433 2.36 24.84 14.27
C ILE A 433 3.72 25.03 14.93
N LEU A 434 4.47 23.95 15.08
CA LEU A 434 5.80 23.92 15.65
C LEU A 434 6.83 23.76 14.53
N ILE A 435 7.94 24.50 14.61
CA ILE A 435 9.06 24.35 13.67
C ILE A 435 10.15 23.50 14.32
N LYS A 436 10.48 22.39 13.67
CA LYS A 436 11.69 21.61 13.95
C LYS A 436 12.76 22.05 12.97
N ASN A 437 13.73 22.81 13.47
CA ASN A 437 14.94 23.22 12.75
C ASN A 437 16.11 23.38 13.74
N LYS A 438 17.36 23.39 13.26
CA LYS A 438 18.51 23.69 14.13
C LYS A 438 18.34 25.06 14.80
N ARG A 439 18.80 25.16 16.05
CA ARG A 439 18.72 26.36 16.88
C ARG A 439 20.13 26.82 17.29
N LEU A 440 20.37 28.12 17.27
CA LEU A 440 21.58 28.75 17.79
C LEU A 440 21.67 28.62 19.31
N LYS A 441 22.89 28.74 19.87
CA LYS A 441 23.06 28.87 21.33
C LYS A 441 22.33 30.13 21.82
N PRO A 442 21.63 30.10 22.98
CA PRO A 442 20.82 31.23 23.45
C PRO A 442 21.58 32.57 23.53
N GLU A 443 22.85 32.55 23.93
CA GLU A 443 23.70 33.74 24.03
C GLU A 443 23.99 34.37 22.65
N VAL A 444 24.31 33.53 21.67
CA VAL A 444 24.58 33.95 20.28
C VAL A 444 23.29 34.42 19.62
N GLU A 445 22.19 33.70 19.82
CA GLU A 445 20.85 34.04 19.35
C GLU A 445 20.46 35.44 19.84
N LYS A 446 20.62 35.72 21.15
CA LYS A 446 20.29 37.02 21.74
C LYS A 446 21.16 38.15 21.17
N LYS A 447 22.49 37.96 21.09
CA LYS A 447 23.42 38.97 20.56
C LYS A 447 23.12 39.31 19.09
N GLN A 448 22.92 38.30 18.25
CA GLN A 448 22.62 38.51 16.82
C GLN A 448 21.25 39.14 16.61
N LEU A 449 20.24 38.80 17.43
CA LEU A 449 18.89 39.33 17.32
C LEU A 449 18.80 40.79 17.83
N GLU A 450 19.57 41.15 18.86
CA GLU A 450 19.73 42.55 19.29
C GLU A 450 20.47 43.40 18.26
N ALA A 451 21.52 42.86 17.62
CA ALA A 451 22.23 43.55 16.53
C ALA A 451 21.29 43.80 15.33
N LEU A 452 20.51 42.78 14.95
CA LEU A 452 19.54 42.89 13.85
C LEU A 452 18.43 43.91 14.17
N LYS A 453 17.89 43.92 15.40
CA LYS A 453 16.88 44.91 15.83
C LYS A 453 17.40 46.33 15.72
N LYS A 454 18.64 46.59 16.16
CA LYS A 454 19.27 47.91 16.05
C LYS A 454 19.43 48.35 14.59
N MET A 455 19.75 47.44 13.67
CA MET A 455 19.83 47.73 12.23
C MET A 455 18.45 48.01 11.61
N MET A 456 17.42 47.24 11.98
CA MET A 456 16.05 47.47 11.49
C MET A 456 15.48 48.80 12.01
N GLU A 457 15.77 49.18 13.25
CA GLU A 457 15.39 50.47 13.84
C GLU A 457 16.13 51.67 13.22
N ALA A 458 17.30 51.45 12.61
CA ALA A 458 18.08 52.46 11.89
C ALA A 458 17.58 52.76 10.46
N GLY A 459 16.53 52.08 9.97
CA GLY A 459 15.89 52.39 8.69
C GLY A 459 16.58 51.83 7.43
N GLU A 460 17.57 50.97 7.57
CA GLU A 460 18.24 50.30 6.44
C GLU A 460 17.43 49.09 5.95
N THR A 461 16.46 49.30 5.06
CA THR A 461 15.59 48.23 4.55
C THR A 461 16.18 47.40 3.41
N ALA A 462 17.39 47.72 2.92
CA ALA A 462 17.91 47.18 1.65
C ALA A 462 19.24 46.40 1.74
N ALA A 463 19.88 46.23 2.91
CA ALA A 463 21.14 45.48 2.99
C ALA A 463 21.37 44.69 4.31
N PRO A 464 20.50 43.74 4.73
CA PRO A 464 20.67 43.11 6.04
C PRO A 464 21.71 41.98 6.10
N VAL A 465 22.34 41.57 4.98
CA VAL A 465 23.04 40.26 4.91
C VAL A 465 24.54 40.34 4.63
N SER A 466 25.06 41.36 3.96
CA SER A 466 26.48 41.39 3.56
C SER A 466 27.47 41.59 4.71
N ILE A 467 27.02 41.94 5.92
CA ILE A 467 27.89 42.18 7.09
C ILE A 467 27.85 41.02 8.09
N LEU A 468 26.91 40.07 7.95
CA LEU A 468 26.86 38.86 8.81
C LEU A 468 27.74 37.71 8.30
N GLU A 469 28.55 37.96 7.26
CA GLU A 469 29.52 37.01 6.70
C GLU A 469 30.96 37.26 7.21
N ASP A 470 31.34 38.49 7.59
CA ASP A 470 32.75 38.85 7.89
C ASP A 470 33.19 38.74 9.36
N ASP A 471 32.29 38.70 10.34
CA ASP A 471 32.69 38.76 11.77
C ASP A 471 33.13 37.42 12.39
N ASN A 472 33.28 36.34 11.61
CA ASN A 472 33.47 34.98 12.14
C ASN A 472 34.83 34.33 11.84
N GLU A 473 35.78 35.03 11.21
CA GLU A 473 37.10 34.45 10.89
C GLU A 473 38.13 34.50 12.03
N GLU A 474 37.94 35.28 13.09
CA GLU A 474 39.01 35.47 14.11
C GLU A 474 38.85 34.68 15.44
N GLU A 475 37.81 33.85 15.64
CA GLU A 475 37.63 33.08 16.91
C GLU A 475 37.36 31.57 16.75
N ILE A 476 37.72 30.95 15.62
CA ILE A 476 37.62 29.48 15.46
C ILE A 476 38.97 28.87 15.04
N GLU A 477 40.01 29.09 15.84
CA GLU A 477 41.12 28.14 15.92
C GLU A 477 40.93 27.27 17.17
N SER A 478 40.81 25.95 16.98
CA SER A 478 40.69 24.86 17.98
C SER A 478 39.30 24.22 18.26
N VAL A 479 38.48 24.00 17.23
CA VAL A 479 37.42 22.96 17.33
C VAL A 479 37.57 21.98 16.18
N ASP A 480 37.90 20.74 16.52
CA ASP A 480 38.08 19.60 15.62
C ASP A 480 36.93 19.49 14.60
N GLN A 481 37.29 19.39 13.31
CA GLN A 481 36.38 19.18 12.17
C GLN A 481 35.73 17.77 12.12
N GLU A 482 35.49 17.11 13.26
CA GLU A 482 34.89 15.76 13.32
C GLU A 482 33.55 15.68 14.07
N GLU A 483 32.97 16.80 14.52
CA GLU A 483 31.78 16.77 15.38
C GLU A 483 30.45 17.10 14.68
N GLU A 484 30.15 16.50 13.52
CA GLU A 484 28.85 16.71 12.85
C GLU A 484 27.73 15.74 13.28
N ALA A 485 26.50 16.27 13.28
CA ALA A 485 25.30 15.64 13.80
C ALA A 485 24.45 14.93 12.72
N HIS A 486 24.99 13.90 12.08
CA HIS A 486 24.20 12.77 11.57
C HIS A 486 25.14 11.61 11.17
N PRO A 487 24.93 10.36 11.63
CA PRO A 487 25.91 9.30 11.46
C PRO A 487 25.64 8.51 10.17
N GLU A 488 26.35 8.82 9.09
CA GLU A 488 26.77 7.77 8.15
C GLU A 488 28.08 7.17 8.66
N PHE A 489 28.01 6.40 9.75
CA PHE A 489 29.14 5.59 10.16
C PHE A 489 29.28 4.42 9.19
N LYS A 490 30.23 4.51 8.25
CA LYS A 490 30.65 3.36 7.43
C LYS A 490 31.37 2.36 8.34
N PHE A 491 30.72 1.23 8.63
CA PHE A 491 31.42 0.13 9.27
C PHE A 491 32.22 -0.67 8.22
N GLY A 492 33.55 -0.49 8.23
CA GLY A 492 34.53 -1.47 7.77
C GLY A 492 34.98 -1.42 6.30
N SER A 493 36.10 -0.75 6.04
CA SER A 493 37.21 -1.28 5.23
C SER A 493 38.44 -0.42 5.51
N GLU A 494 39.47 -1.00 6.13
CA GLU A 494 40.81 -0.43 6.08
C GLU A 494 41.22 -0.31 4.60
N LEU A 495 41.61 0.88 4.17
CA LEU A 495 42.21 1.11 2.86
C LEU A 495 43.55 1.82 3.06
N SER A 496 44.57 1.24 2.46
CA SER A 496 45.98 1.65 2.51
C SER A 496 46.26 2.90 1.68
N ALA A 497 47.34 3.60 2.03
CA ALA A 497 47.71 4.96 1.62
C ALA A 497 48.12 5.18 0.14
N ASP A 498 47.83 4.26 -0.79
CA ASP A 498 48.37 4.34 -2.16
C ASP A 498 47.40 4.91 -3.22
N ASP A 499 46.20 5.36 -2.86
CA ASP A 499 45.16 5.76 -3.83
C ASP A 499 45.03 7.28 -4.09
N LEU A 500 46.07 8.06 -3.75
CA LEU A 500 46.03 9.53 -3.83
C LEU A 500 46.49 10.13 -5.18
N SER A 501 46.97 9.33 -6.13
CA SER A 501 47.60 9.87 -7.36
C SER A 501 46.74 9.79 -8.63
N GLN A 502 45.53 9.20 -8.60
CA GLN A 502 44.67 9.08 -9.79
C GLN A 502 43.48 10.09 -9.84
N LYS A 503 43.34 10.99 -8.86
CA LYS A 503 42.19 11.90 -8.76
C LYS A 503 42.20 13.11 -9.71
N GLU A 504 43.36 13.54 -10.23
CA GLU A 504 43.42 14.76 -11.05
C GLU A 504 43.13 14.53 -12.55
N VAL A 505 43.33 13.32 -13.07
CA VAL A 505 43.17 13.06 -14.51
C VAL A 505 41.70 12.81 -14.88
N VAL A 506 40.89 12.28 -13.96
CA VAL A 506 39.46 12.00 -14.20
C VAL A 506 38.59 13.26 -14.10
N ALA A 507 38.96 14.23 -13.25
CA ALA A 507 38.17 15.45 -13.03
C ALA A 507 38.07 16.36 -14.27
N ASN A 508 39.09 16.37 -15.13
CA ASN A 508 39.11 17.19 -16.35
C ASN A 508 38.38 16.54 -17.53
N SER A 509 38.27 15.20 -17.57
CA SER A 509 37.48 14.51 -18.61
C SER A 509 35.97 14.59 -18.33
N VAL A 510 35.56 14.69 -17.06
CA VAL A 510 34.14 14.76 -16.65
C VAL A 510 33.51 16.13 -16.93
N LYS A 511 34.26 17.24 -16.78
CA LYS A 511 33.74 18.58 -17.10
C LYS A 511 33.31 18.74 -18.56
N LYS A 512 33.99 18.06 -19.49
CA LYS A 512 33.72 18.16 -20.92
C LYS A 512 32.48 17.36 -21.36
N VAL A 513 32.11 16.31 -20.61
CA VAL A 513 30.93 15.48 -20.91
C VAL A 513 29.65 16.08 -20.31
N VAL A 514 29.77 16.84 -19.21
CA VAL A 514 28.61 17.52 -18.58
C VAL A 514 28.13 18.70 -19.42
N GLU A 515 29.03 19.46 -20.05
CA GLU A 515 28.64 20.58 -20.93
C GLU A 515 27.98 20.11 -22.25
N ASP A 516 28.36 18.94 -22.78
CA ASP A 516 27.78 18.40 -24.02
C ASP A 516 26.39 17.76 -23.80
N LEU A 517 26.03 17.36 -22.56
CA LEU A 517 24.74 16.71 -22.24
C LEU A 517 23.61 17.69 -21.89
N GLU A 518 23.92 18.94 -21.56
CA GLU A 518 22.91 19.96 -21.23
C GLU A 518 22.17 20.50 -22.47
N GLN A 519 22.64 20.21 -23.69
CA GLN A 519 22.02 20.69 -24.93
C GLN A 519 21.00 19.74 -25.59
N GLU A 520 20.91 18.46 -25.22
CA GLU A 520 20.05 17.50 -25.96
C GLU A 520 18.75 17.02 -25.28
N ASN A 521 18.50 17.27 -24.00
CA ASN A 521 17.42 16.57 -23.28
C ASN A 521 16.08 17.30 -23.15
N ASN A 522 15.55 17.80 -24.27
CA ASN A 522 14.18 18.31 -24.37
C ASN A 522 13.18 17.28 -24.96
N LYS A 523 13.38 15.98 -24.70
CA LYS A 523 12.41 14.92 -25.03
C LYS A 523 12.22 13.93 -23.88
N LYS A 524 10.95 13.69 -23.54
CA LYS A 524 10.46 12.70 -22.55
C LYS A 524 11.05 11.31 -22.82
N GLY A 525 11.98 10.84 -21.97
CA GLY A 525 12.51 9.49 -21.97
C GLY A 525 12.43 8.86 -20.58
N VAL A 526 12.06 7.59 -20.51
CA VAL A 526 11.96 6.79 -19.27
C VAL A 526 13.37 6.43 -18.80
N VAL A 527 13.68 6.71 -17.54
CA VAL A 527 14.97 6.40 -16.87
C VAL A 527 15.19 4.88 -16.80
N THR A 528 16.38 4.40 -17.20
CA THR A 528 16.75 2.98 -17.12
C THR A 528 17.37 2.61 -15.76
N VAL A 529 17.39 1.31 -15.42
CA VAL A 529 17.97 0.81 -14.14
C VAL A 529 19.48 1.06 -14.06
N GLU A 530 20.16 1.13 -15.22
CA GLU A 530 21.59 1.41 -15.33
C GLU A 530 21.89 2.89 -15.03
N ASP A 531 21.03 3.80 -15.50
CA ASP A 531 21.10 5.23 -15.16
C ASP A 531 20.90 5.47 -13.64
N GLU A 532 19.95 4.75 -13.03
CA GLU A 532 19.69 4.84 -11.57
C GLU A 532 20.90 4.39 -10.74
N GLN A 533 21.61 3.34 -11.16
CA GLN A 533 22.80 2.85 -10.47
C GLN A 533 23.99 3.81 -10.63
N ALA A 534 24.19 4.38 -11.82
CA ALA A 534 25.21 5.40 -12.06
C ALA A 534 24.94 6.67 -11.25
N TRP A 535 23.67 7.08 -11.11
CA TRP A 535 23.28 8.22 -10.30
C TRP A 535 23.42 7.97 -8.80
N MET A 536 23.05 6.79 -8.30
CA MET A 536 23.31 6.46 -6.90
C MET A 536 24.80 6.45 -6.57
N ALA A 537 25.65 6.05 -7.52
CA ALA A 537 27.10 6.09 -7.34
C ALA A 537 27.68 7.52 -7.35
N SER A 538 27.06 8.45 -8.08
CA SER A 538 27.48 9.87 -8.14
C SER A 538 26.78 10.77 -7.11
N TYR A 539 25.68 10.31 -6.50
CA TYR A 539 24.93 11.06 -5.51
C TYR A 539 25.74 11.29 -4.24
N LYS A 540 25.96 12.57 -3.92
CA LYS A 540 26.61 13.00 -2.68
C LYS A 540 25.59 13.72 -1.82
N TYR A 541 25.20 13.07 -0.71
CA TYR A 541 24.38 13.69 0.31
C TYR A 541 25.02 14.98 0.82
N VAL A 542 24.21 16.02 0.98
CA VAL A 542 24.62 17.31 1.53
C VAL A 542 23.88 17.45 2.86
N GLY A 543 24.60 17.65 3.95
CA GLY A 543 23.99 17.85 5.26
C GLY A 543 23.35 19.24 5.39
N ALA A 544 22.32 19.35 6.23
CA ALA A 544 21.67 20.62 6.51
C ALA A 544 22.67 21.67 7.05
N THR A 545 22.49 22.93 6.67
CA THR A 545 23.37 24.04 7.07
C THR A 545 23.48 24.17 8.59
N THR A 546 24.66 24.55 9.10
CA THR A 546 24.87 24.93 10.51
C THR A 546 24.72 26.44 10.72
N ASN A 547 24.71 27.21 9.64
CA ASN A 547 24.62 28.66 9.67
C ASN A 547 23.15 29.10 9.66
N ILE A 548 22.56 29.24 10.85
CA ILE A 548 21.13 29.51 11.03
C ILE A 548 20.86 31.00 11.22
N HIS A 549 19.86 31.53 10.52
CA HIS A 549 19.41 32.90 10.72
C HIS A 549 18.72 33.07 12.09
N PRO A 550 19.03 34.13 12.88
CA PRO A 550 18.50 34.28 14.24
C PRO A 550 16.96 34.33 14.31
N TYR A 551 16.31 34.90 13.27
CA TYR A 551 14.84 34.94 13.19
C TYR A 551 14.19 33.56 12.99
N LEU A 552 14.89 32.62 12.33
CA LEU A 552 14.42 31.24 12.20
C LEU A 552 14.69 30.45 13.49
N SER A 553 15.83 30.72 14.13
CA SER A 553 16.26 30.08 15.38
C SER A 553 15.27 30.31 16.51
N ILE A 554 14.81 31.56 16.71
CA ILE A 554 13.88 31.91 17.80
C ILE A 554 12.51 31.23 17.69
N MET A 555 12.10 30.82 16.48
CA MET A 555 10.83 30.11 16.25
C MET A 555 10.89 28.64 16.70
N VAL A 556 12.07 28.10 17.00
CA VAL A 556 12.27 26.70 17.45
C VAL A 556 12.16 26.62 18.97
N ASN A 557 11.20 25.82 19.47
CA ASN A 557 10.93 25.64 20.91
C ASN A 557 10.94 24.17 21.34
N TYR A 558 9.78 23.51 21.39
CA TYR A 558 9.57 22.17 21.95
C TYR A 558 10.00 21.02 21.03
N ALA A 559 10.40 21.32 19.79
CA ALA A 559 10.84 20.36 18.78
C ALA A 559 12.28 20.65 18.33
N GLN A 560 13.21 20.89 19.27
CA GLN A 560 14.59 21.26 18.98
C GLN A 560 15.44 20.01 18.62
N PRO A 561 15.88 19.86 17.36
CA PRO A 561 16.72 18.73 16.96
C PRO A 561 18.15 18.89 17.49
N VAL A 562 18.68 17.86 18.13
CA VAL A 562 20.06 17.79 18.62
C VAL A 562 20.76 16.51 18.19
N LYS A 563 22.09 16.58 18.03
CA LYS A 563 22.94 15.39 17.82
C LYS A 563 22.73 14.42 18.98
N PHE A 564 22.40 13.18 18.65
CA PHE A 564 22.32 12.13 19.66
C PHE A 564 23.73 11.68 20.07
N GLN A 565 24.09 11.88 21.33
CA GLN A 565 25.43 11.52 21.87
C GLN A 565 25.42 10.20 22.66
N GLY A 566 24.24 9.74 23.11
CA GLY A 566 24.08 8.57 23.96
C GLY A 566 22.81 8.68 24.80
N PHE A 567 22.26 7.53 25.24
CA PHE A 567 21.07 7.51 26.10
C PHE A 567 21.37 8.03 27.51
N ASP A 568 22.55 7.71 28.02
CA ASP A 568 23.14 8.18 29.27
C ASP A 568 23.30 9.71 29.28
N VAL A 569 23.89 10.27 28.22
CA VAL A 569 24.08 11.73 28.10
C VAL A 569 22.73 12.46 28.03
N ALA A 570 21.76 11.91 27.30
CA ALA A 570 20.42 12.49 27.18
C ALA A 570 19.66 12.44 28.52
N GLU A 571 19.82 11.35 29.27
CA GLU A 571 19.27 11.19 30.62
C GLU A 571 19.87 12.16 31.63
N GLU A 572 21.20 12.31 31.63
CA GLU A 572 21.91 13.23 32.52
C GLU A 572 21.52 14.69 32.27
N ARG A 573 21.44 15.12 31.00
CA ARG A 573 21.03 16.49 30.66
C ARG A 573 19.56 16.76 31.00
N ASN A 574 18.69 15.75 30.90
CA ASN A 574 17.26 15.83 31.23
C ASN A 574 16.51 16.99 30.54
N ILE A 575 16.78 17.28 29.27
CA ILE A 575 16.17 18.39 28.53
C ILE A 575 15.06 17.88 27.60
N HIS A 576 13.78 18.03 27.96
CA HIS A 576 12.69 17.31 27.27
C HIS A 576 12.32 17.91 25.91
N HIS A 577 12.59 19.21 25.70
CA HIS A 577 12.40 19.88 24.40
C HIS A 577 13.44 19.52 23.35
N ASN A 578 14.54 18.85 23.76
CA ASN A 578 15.50 18.28 22.83
C ASN A 578 14.97 16.97 22.26
N MET A 579 15.11 16.81 20.95
CA MET A 579 14.70 15.61 20.23
C MET A 579 15.81 15.17 19.26
N SER A 580 15.82 13.89 18.90
CA SER A 580 16.79 13.36 17.94
C SER A 580 16.10 12.62 16.80
N SER A 581 16.68 12.74 15.60
CA SER A 581 16.23 12.04 14.39
C SER A 581 17.20 10.92 14.06
N PHE A 582 16.68 9.74 13.75
CA PHE A 582 17.46 8.54 13.46
C PHE A 582 17.01 7.94 12.13
N ASN A 583 17.96 7.57 11.27
CA ASN A 583 17.62 6.73 10.13
C ASN A 583 17.22 5.32 10.61
N GLU A 584 16.45 4.59 9.79
CA GLU A 584 15.95 3.26 10.17
C GLU A 584 17.04 2.28 10.61
N SER A 585 18.23 2.33 9.99
CA SER A 585 19.34 1.40 10.28
C SER A 585 19.94 1.65 11.66
N VAL A 586 20.13 2.91 12.02
CA VAL A 586 20.65 3.35 13.32
C VAL A 586 19.62 3.07 14.41
N GLY A 587 18.35 3.38 14.17
CA GLY A 587 17.26 3.06 15.09
C GLY A 587 17.15 1.55 15.36
N LEU A 588 17.27 0.71 14.32
CA LEU A 588 17.32 -0.75 14.46
C LEU A 588 18.56 -1.22 15.23
N GLY A 589 19.69 -0.55 15.05
CA GLY A 589 20.92 -0.77 15.81
C GLY A 589 20.68 -0.58 17.32
N TYR A 590 20.12 0.57 17.71
CA TYR A 590 19.80 0.85 19.12
C TYR A 590 18.71 -0.07 19.67
N LEU A 591 17.70 -0.44 18.89
CA LEU A 591 16.72 -1.44 19.32
C LEU A 591 17.34 -2.81 19.57
N LYS A 592 18.42 -3.16 18.88
CA LYS A 592 19.10 -4.45 19.06
C LYS A 592 19.99 -4.47 20.31
N THR A 593 20.62 -3.35 20.66
CA THR A 593 21.61 -3.29 21.75
C THR A 593 21.10 -2.62 23.03
N HIS A 594 20.19 -1.65 22.92
CA HIS A 594 19.74 -0.73 23.98
C HIS A 594 18.22 -0.47 23.94
N ALA A 595 17.40 -1.53 23.79
CA ALA A 595 15.95 -1.39 23.64
C ALA A 595 15.27 -0.71 24.84
N ILE A 596 15.71 -1.02 26.07
CA ILE A 596 15.08 -0.53 27.30
C ILE A 596 15.38 0.95 27.49
N GLU A 597 16.64 1.33 27.27
CA GLU A 597 17.12 2.70 27.32
C GLU A 597 16.41 3.56 26.28
N PHE A 598 16.14 3.01 25.09
CA PHE A 598 15.37 3.72 24.06
C PHE A 598 13.91 3.99 24.50
N VAL A 599 13.24 3.02 25.13
CA VAL A 599 11.91 3.23 25.72
C VAL A 599 11.96 4.29 26.82
N ASN A 600 12.97 4.28 27.68
CA ASN A 600 13.13 5.27 28.74
C ASN A 600 13.40 6.68 28.20
N TYR A 601 14.18 6.80 27.13
CA TYR A 601 14.38 8.07 26.42
C TYR A 601 13.05 8.63 25.91
N ASN A 602 12.24 7.79 25.26
CA ASN A 602 10.94 8.18 24.69
C ASN A 602 9.86 8.53 25.73
N LYS A 603 10.08 8.24 27.03
CA LYS A 603 9.20 8.76 28.11
C LYS A 603 9.32 10.26 28.30
N ARG A 604 10.48 10.84 27.97
CA ARG A 604 10.82 12.24 28.28
C ARG A 604 10.98 13.08 27.02
N GLN A 605 11.61 12.52 26.00
CA GLN A 605 12.00 13.20 24.77
C GLN A 605 11.31 12.56 23.57
N MET A 606 11.22 13.33 22.48
CA MET A 606 10.71 12.82 21.21
C MET A 606 11.84 12.22 20.37
N SER A 607 11.55 11.11 19.69
CA SER A 607 12.40 10.57 18.62
C SER A 607 11.68 10.58 17.28
N ARG A 608 12.41 10.96 16.23
CA ARG A 608 11.98 10.79 14.84
C ARG A 608 12.72 9.64 14.19
N ILE A 609 12.01 8.75 13.51
CA ILE A 609 12.59 7.69 12.68
C ILE A 609 12.23 7.97 11.23
N TYR A 610 13.18 7.83 10.30
CA TYR A 610 12.93 8.03 8.87
C TYR A 610 13.59 6.94 8.00
N PRO A 611 13.06 6.67 6.79
CA PRO A 611 13.59 5.65 5.88
C PRO A 611 15.03 5.94 5.47
N LYS A 612 15.84 4.90 5.24
CA LYS A 612 17.20 5.07 4.70
C LYS A 612 17.17 5.48 3.21
N GLY A 613 18.19 6.21 2.76
CA GLY A 613 18.33 6.64 1.36
C GLY A 613 18.38 5.50 0.33
N GLY A 614 18.74 4.27 0.74
CA GLY A 614 18.72 3.10 -0.14
C GLY A 614 17.32 2.65 -0.59
N ARG A 615 16.24 3.28 -0.12
CA ARG A 615 14.85 3.03 -0.53
C ARG A 615 14.43 3.98 -1.65
N VAL A 616 15.12 3.88 -2.79
CA VAL A 616 14.92 4.78 -3.95
C VAL A 616 13.53 4.71 -4.55
N ASP A 617 12.85 3.56 -4.39
CA ASP A 617 11.48 3.30 -4.81
C ASP A 617 10.43 3.89 -3.87
N SER A 618 10.86 4.61 -2.82
CA SER A 618 10.00 5.13 -1.76
C SER A 618 9.25 4.05 -0.96
N SER A 619 9.80 2.82 -0.88
CA SER A 619 9.28 1.78 0.01
C SER A 619 9.36 2.17 1.49
N ASN A 620 8.52 1.57 2.33
CA ASN A 620 8.51 1.83 3.77
C ASN A 620 9.14 0.69 4.59
N TYR A 621 9.62 1.03 5.79
CA TYR A 621 9.94 0.07 6.84
C TYR A 621 8.72 -0.21 7.70
N MET A 622 8.77 -1.26 8.51
CA MET A 622 7.67 -1.65 9.39
C MET A 622 7.60 -0.70 10.61
N PRO A 623 6.56 0.16 10.74
CA PRO A 623 6.53 1.19 11.79
C PRO A 623 6.34 0.60 13.20
N GLN A 624 5.65 -0.54 13.31
CA GLN A 624 5.39 -1.24 14.57
C GLN A 624 6.68 -1.51 15.37
N ILE A 625 7.80 -1.78 14.68
CA ILE A 625 9.09 -2.04 15.31
C ILE A 625 9.53 -0.86 16.20
N PHE A 626 9.30 0.37 15.73
CA PHE A 626 9.68 1.59 16.45
C PHE A 626 8.60 2.07 17.40
N TRP A 627 7.32 1.84 17.10
CA TRP A 627 6.25 2.05 18.08
C TRP A 627 6.42 1.17 19.32
N ASN A 628 6.95 -0.04 19.18
CA ASN A 628 7.32 -0.90 20.32
C ASN A 628 8.39 -0.26 21.23
N ALA A 629 9.23 0.62 20.69
CA ALA A 629 10.22 1.39 21.45
C ALA A 629 9.64 2.69 22.04
N GLY A 630 8.37 3.00 21.77
CA GLY A 630 7.75 4.27 22.14
C GLY A 630 8.15 5.46 21.24
N CYS A 631 8.79 5.23 20.08
CA CYS A 631 9.11 6.31 19.15
C CYS A 631 7.84 7.00 18.65
N GLN A 632 7.80 8.33 18.77
CA GLN A 632 6.60 9.13 18.51
C GLN A 632 6.45 9.44 17.02
N MET A 633 7.50 9.95 16.37
CA MET A 633 7.47 10.38 14.97
C MET A 633 8.10 9.34 14.06
N VAL A 634 7.35 8.29 13.75
CA VAL A 634 7.78 7.21 12.85
C VAL A 634 7.39 7.60 11.42
N SER A 635 8.26 8.35 10.75
CA SER A 635 7.99 8.93 9.42
C SER A 635 8.01 7.90 8.31
N LEU A 636 6.97 7.90 7.48
CA LEU A 636 6.80 7.01 6.31
C LEU A 636 6.61 7.80 5.01
N ASN A 637 6.89 7.19 3.88
CA ASN A 637 6.61 7.69 2.53
C ASN A 637 5.12 7.49 2.20
N TYR A 638 4.32 8.57 2.26
CA TYR A 638 2.86 8.55 2.08
C TYR A 638 2.40 8.23 0.64
N GLN A 639 3.28 8.43 -0.33
CA GLN A 639 3.01 8.13 -1.74
C GLN A 639 2.97 6.62 -2.05
N THR A 640 3.47 5.77 -1.14
CA THR A 640 3.55 4.33 -1.33
C THR A 640 2.58 3.61 -0.39
N PRO A 641 1.44 3.08 -0.89
CA PRO A 641 0.41 2.44 -0.06
C PRO A 641 0.75 0.97 0.25
N ASP A 642 1.99 0.71 0.64
CA ASP A 642 2.46 -0.62 1.03
C ASP A 642 1.91 -1.05 2.39
N LEU A 643 2.27 -2.27 2.82
CA LEU A 643 1.80 -2.84 4.09
C LEU A 643 2.06 -1.92 5.30
N ALA A 644 3.20 -1.22 5.32
CA ALA A 644 3.54 -0.32 6.41
C ALA A 644 2.63 0.91 6.43
N MET A 645 2.35 1.50 5.26
CA MET A 645 1.40 2.60 5.15
C MET A 645 -0.04 2.17 5.47
N GLN A 646 -0.45 0.96 5.06
CA GLN A 646 -1.75 0.39 5.43
C GLN A 646 -1.89 0.35 6.96
N LEU A 647 -0.88 -0.20 7.67
CA LEU A 647 -0.87 -0.26 9.14
C LEU A 647 -0.91 1.12 9.79
N ASN A 648 -0.18 2.09 9.23
CA ASN A 648 -0.21 3.48 9.68
C ASN A 648 -1.62 4.07 9.57
N GLN A 649 -2.23 4.06 8.39
CA GLN A 649 -3.55 4.64 8.18
C GLN A 649 -4.64 3.93 8.99
N GLY A 650 -4.54 2.60 9.14
CA GLY A 650 -5.47 1.84 9.97
C GLY A 650 -5.35 2.15 11.46
N LYS A 651 -4.12 2.34 11.99
CA LYS A 651 -3.91 2.68 13.41
C LYS A 651 -4.37 4.11 13.73
N PHE A 652 -4.07 5.07 12.86
CA PHE A 652 -4.40 6.49 13.05
C PHE A 652 -5.83 6.86 12.65
N GLU A 653 -6.65 5.90 12.20
CA GLU A 653 -8.10 6.09 12.00
C GLU A 653 -8.86 6.28 13.32
N TYR A 654 -8.39 5.63 14.39
CA TYR A 654 -9.03 5.65 15.72
C TYR A 654 -8.73 6.96 16.46
N ASN A 655 -9.44 7.19 17.58
CA ASN A 655 -9.33 8.40 18.39
C ASN A 655 -9.71 9.69 17.61
N GLY A 656 -10.79 9.64 16.82
CA GLY A 656 -11.27 10.79 16.03
C GLY A 656 -10.40 11.13 14.83
N SER A 657 -9.58 10.19 14.34
CA SER A 657 -8.60 10.43 13.28
C SER A 657 -7.66 11.62 13.58
N CYS A 658 -7.39 11.87 14.86
CA CYS A 658 -6.69 13.06 15.33
C CYS A 658 -5.20 13.11 14.95
N GLY A 659 -4.62 11.96 14.59
CA GLY A 659 -3.20 11.81 14.25
C GLY A 659 -2.26 11.70 15.44
N THR A 660 -2.79 11.70 16.68
CA THR A 660 -2.04 11.67 17.94
C THR A 660 -2.62 10.70 18.99
N PRO A 661 -2.69 9.38 18.75
CA PRO A 661 -3.17 8.43 19.74
C PRO A 661 -2.18 8.28 20.90
N TYR A 662 -2.74 8.17 22.10
CA TYR A 662 -2.02 8.01 23.36
C TYR A 662 -1.32 6.66 23.45
N SER A 663 -0.08 6.68 23.93
CA SER A 663 0.76 5.50 24.12
C SER A 663 0.93 5.18 25.60
N GLY A 664 -0.14 4.71 26.24
CA GLY A 664 -0.21 4.52 27.70
C GLY A 664 0.80 3.55 28.30
N PHE A 665 1.33 2.59 27.53
CA PHE A 665 2.34 1.66 28.01
C PHE A 665 3.69 2.34 28.30
N ILE A 666 3.95 3.50 27.70
CA ILE A 666 5.18 4.28 27.94
C ILE A 666 5.24 4.75 29.40
N LYS A 667 4.09 5.07 30.02
CA LYS A 667 4.02 5.53 31.42
C LYS A 667 4.28 4.42 32.43
N THR A 668 3.81 3.22 32.13
CA THR A 668 3.85 2.08 33.07
C THR A 668 4.31 0.85 32.30
N LEU A 669 5.63 0.60 32.29
CA LEU A 669 6.21 -0.68 31.88
C LEU A 669 5.86 -1.77 32.92
N ASN A 670 4.59 -1.85 33.30
CA ASN A 670 4.08 -2.86 34.20
C ASN A 670 3.56 -3.99 33.33
N ILE A 671 4.49 -4.81 32.83
CA ILE A 671 4.20 -6.06 32.10
C ILE A 671 3.24 -6.96 32.91
N PHE A 672 3.12 -6.73 34.22
CA PHE A 672 2.21 -7.41 35.14
C PHE A 672 0.78 -6.84 35.22
N ALA A 673 0.52 -5.62 34.73
CA ALA A 673 -0.81 -5.01 34.77
C ALA A 673 -1.67 -5.33 33.53
N SER A 674 -1.04 -5.78 32.44
CA SER A 674 -1.72 -6.14 31.20
C SER A 674 -2.08 -7.62 31.24
N PHE A 675 -3.37 -7.94 31.24
CA PHE A 675 -3.83 -9.32 31.21
C PHE A 675 -3.45 -9.96 29.87
N LEU A 676 -2.57 -10.97 29.92
CA LEU A 676 -2.26 -11.81 28.77
C LEU A 676 -3.57 -12.29 28.14
N SER A 677 -3.67 -12.22 26.81
CA SER A 677 -4.88 -12.60 26.09
C SER A 677 -4.62 -13.78 25.16
N LEU A 678 -5.57 -14.71 25.13
CA LEU A 678 -5.71 -15.75 24.11
C LEU A 678 -6.74 -15.24 23.09
N PHE A 679 -6.31 -15.14 21.84
CA PHE A 679 -7.16 -14.70 20.74
C PHE A 679 -7.32 -15.84 19.72
N LEU A 680 -8.55 -16.13 19.32
CA LEU A 680 -8.83 -17.03 18.22
C LEU A 680 -9.69 -16.34 17.17
N LEU A 681 -9.34 -16.52 15.90
CA LEU A 681 -10.11 -15.99 14.78
C LEU A 681 -10.47 -17.12 13.82
N GLN A 682 -11.76 -17.35 13.62
CA GLN A 682 -12.25 -18.25 12.59
C GLN A 682 -12.78 -17.46 11.40
N VAL A 683 -12.15 -17.61 10.24
CA VAL A 683 -12.64 -17.01 8.99
C VAL A 683 -13.66 -17.96 8.37
N ILE A 684 -14.92 -17.53 8.30
CA ILE A 684 -16.04 -18.38 7.88
C ILE A 684 -16.31 -18.18 6.39
N SER A 685 -16.59 -16.95 5.97
CA SER A 685 -16.94 -16.62 4.59
C SER A 685 -16.59 -15.17 4.24
N GLY A 686 -16.65 -14.83 2.95
CA GLY A 686 -16.66 -13.45 2.48
C GLY A 686 -17.89 -13.16 1.62
N GLN A 687 -18.21 -11.89 1.43
CA GLN A 687 -19.33 -11.44 0.61
C GLN A 687 -18.91 -10.27 -0.30
N PHE A 688 -19.37 -10.32 -1.55
CA PHE A 688 -19.15 -9.32 -2.59
C PHE A 688 -17.69 -8.88 -2.76
N LEU A 689 -16.75 -9.81 -2.61
CA LEU A 689 -15.31 -9.54 -2.69
C LEU A 689 -14.89 -9.08 -4.09
N SER A 690 -15.55 -9.57 -5.14
CA SER A 690 -15.29 -9.14 -6.52
C SER A 690 -16.53 -9.22 -7.38
N ASP A 691 -16.58 -8.37 -8.42
CA ASP A 691 -17.53 -8.43 -9.52
C ASP A 691 -17.14 -9.46 -10.59
N LYS A 692 -15.90 -9.97 -10.55
CA LYS A 692 -15.35 -10.98 -11.46
C LYS A 692 -15.36 -12.37 -10.84
N LYS A 693 -15.42 -13.40 -11.70
CA LYS A 693 -15.25 -14.80 -11.30
C LYS A 693 -13.77 -15.10 -11.07
N ILE A 694 -13.29 -14.77 -9.88
CA ILE A 694 -11.90 -15.00 -9.44
C ILE A 694 -11.84 -15.93 -8.25
N GLY A 695 -10.67 -16.52 -8.00
CA GLY A 695 -10.38 -17.20 -6.74
C GLY A 695 -10.03 -16.21 -5.64
N THR A 696 -10.40 -16.47 -4.39
CA THR A 696 -10.06 -15.61 -3.24
C THR A 696 -9.54 -16.41 -2.05
N TYR A 697 -8.69 -15.80 -1.24
CA TYR A 697 -8.28 -16.30 0.06
C TYR A 697 -8.08 -15.15 1.05
N VAL A 698 -8.11 -15.46 2.36
CA VAL A 698 -7.94 -14.48 3.44
C VAL A 698 -6.64 -14.77 4.17
N GLU A 699 -5.85 -13.73 4.40
CA GLU A 699 -4.65 -13.71 5.24
C GLU A 699 -4.96 -12.93 6.52
N VAL A 700 -4.52 -13.47 7.66
CA VAL A 700 -4.73 -12.87 8.98
C VAL A 700 -3.37 -12.71 9.65
N ASP A 701 -2.97 -11.47 9.85
CA ASP A 701 -1.71 -11.11 10.49
C ASP A 701 -1.99 -10.39 11.82
N MET A 702 -1.09 -10.53 12.77
CA MET A 702 -1.06 -9.72 14.00
C MET A 702 0.26 -8.98 14.07
N TYR A 703 0.22 -7.68 14.37
CA TYR A 703 1.39 -6.83 14.55
C TYR A 703 1.36 -6.22 15.95
N GLY A 704 2.46 -6.34 16.69
CA GLY A 704 2.58 -5.82 18.04
C GLY A 704 4.03 -5.94 18.50
N LEU A 705 4.24 -6.39 19.73
CA LEU A 705 5.58 -6.81 20.18
C LEU A 705 6.13 -7.93 19.30
N PRO A 706 7.46 -8.13 19.21
CA PRO A 706 8.04 -9.21 18.40
C PRO A 706 7.50 -10.60 18.75
N THR A 707 7.14 -10.83 20.02
CA THR A 707 6.52 -12.08 20.49
C THR A 707 5.06 -12.25 20.10
N ASP A 708 4.37 -11.13 19.89
CA ASP A 708 2.93 -11.08 19.56
C ASP A 708 2.72 -11.04 18.04
N THR A 709 3.77 -10.71 17.29
CA THR A 709 3.71 -10.52 15.84
C THR A 709 3.73 -11.88 15.13
N ILE A 710 2.65 -12.16 14.38
CA ILE A 710 2.51 -13.34 13.51
C ILE A 710 2.19 -12.84 12.11
N ARG A 711 3.01 -13.23 11.12
CA ARG A 711 2.87 -12.78 9.72
C ARG A 711 2.93 -13.95 8.76
N LYS A 712 2.07 -13.94 7.73
CA LYS A 712 2.05 -14.91 6.62
C LYS A 712 1.91 -16.38 7.05
N GLU A 713 1.56 -16.63 8.31
CA GLU A 713 1.37 -17.96 8.86
C GLU A 713 -0.08 -18.40 8.72
N PHE A 714 -1.02 -17.51 9.08
CA PHE A 714 -2.45 -17.80 9.02
C PHE A 714 -3.06 -17.32 7.70
N ARG A 715 -3.34 -18.30 6.85
CA ARG A 715 -3.98 -18.11 5.55
C ARG A 715 -5.03 -19.19 5.33
N THR A 716 -6.20 -18.79 4.82
CA THR A 716 -7.23 -19.74 4.42
C THR A 716 -6.87 -20.45 3.12
N ARG A 717 -7.48 -21.61 2.88
CA ARG A 717 -7.53 -22.19 1.54
C ARG A 717 -8.17 -21.22 0.54
N MET A 718 -7.73 -21.33 -0.70
CA MET A 718 -8.27 -20.53 -1.81
C MET A 718 -9.58 -21.14 -2.33
N VAL A 719 -10.62 -20.32 -2.41
CA VAL A 719 -11.91 -20.70 -3.00
C VAL A 719 -11.95 -20.18 -4.43
N MET A 720 -11.92 -21.09 -5.41
CA MET A 720 -11.84 -20.74 -6.84
C MET A 720 -13.21 -20.34 -7.42
N ASN A 721 -13.20 -19.43 -8.40
CA ASN A 721 -14.36 -19.05 -9.23
C ASN A 721 -15.59 -18.57 -8.43
N ASN A 722 -15.38 -18.03 -7.22
CA ASN A 722 -16.45 -17.49 -6.40
C ASN A 722 -15.97 -16.22 -5.69
N GLY A 723 -16.20 -15.08 -6.35
CA GLY A 723 -15.95 -13.74 -5.76
C GLY A 723 -17.16 -13.14 -5.05
N LEU A 724 -18.33 -13.79 -5.10
CA LEU A 724 -19.57 -13.26 -4.55
C LEU A 724 -19.79 -13.68 -3.10
N ASN A 725 -19.64 -14.97 -2.81
CA ASN A 725 -19.91 -15.53 -1.50
C ASN A 725 -19.05 -16.76 -1.18
N PRO A 726 -17.71 -16.65 -1.23
CA PRO A 726 -16.85 -17.75 -0.89
C PRO A 726 -17.01 -18.14 0.59
N VAL A 727 -17.13 -19.44 0.85
CA VAL A 727 -17.11 -20.03 2.18
C VAL A 727 -15.77 -20.71 2.37
N TYR A 728 -14.99 -20.25 3.33
CA TYR A 728 -13.68 -20.78 3.66
C TYR A 728 -13.79 -21.91 4.69
N ASN A 729 -14.63 -21.72 5.71
CA ASN A 729 -14.90 -22.65 6.81
C ASN A 729 -13.63 -23.30 7.38
N GLU A 730 -12.62 -22.47 7.64
CA GLU A 730 -11.33 -22.91 8.20
C GLU A 730 -11.42 -23.13 9.71
N GLU A 731 -10.44 -23.87 10.23
CA GLU A 731 -10.21 -23.94 11.68
C GLU A 731 -9.81 -22.56 12.23
N SER A 732 -10.07 -22.34 13.52
CA SER A 732 -9.71 -21.08 14.16
C SER A 732 -8.18 -20.88 14.18
N PHE A 733 -7.72 -19.74 13.66
CA PHE A 733 -6.36 -19.29 13.83
C PHE A 733 -6.11 -18.94 15.30
N VAL A 734 -5.10 -19.56 15.92
CA VAL A 734 -4.88 -19.48 17.37
C VAL A 734 -3.66 -18.62 17.70
N PHE A 735 -3.91 -17.48 18.33
CA PHE A 735 -2.89 -16.58 18.86
C PHE A 735 -2.78 -16.83 20.36
N ARG A 736 -1.94 -17.80 20.72
CA ARG A 736 -1.92 -18.41 22.07
C ARG A 736 -1.53 -17.45 23.18
N LYS A 737 -0.63 -16.50 22.91
CA LYS A 737 -0.05 -15.63 23.92
C LYS A 737 0.18 -14.24 23.34
N VAL A 738 -0.77 -13.34 23.56
CA VAL A 738 -0.61 -11.91 23.27
C VAL A 738 -0.19 -11.22 24.56
N ILE A 739 1.03 -10.65 24.57
CA ILE A 739 1.63 -10.03 25.76
C ILE A 739 1.05 -8.64 26.01
N LEU A 740 0.97 -7.81 24.97
CA LEU A 740 0.50 -6.43 25.10
C LEU A 740 -0.62 -6.13 24.09
N PRO A 741 -1.88 -6.49 24.41
CA PRO A 741 -3.02 -6.28 23.52
C PRO A 741 -3.21 -4.83 23.10
N ASP A 742 -2.97 -3.87 24.00
CA ASP A 742 -3.17 -2.43 23.74
C ASP A 742 -2.30 -1.89 22.59
N LEU A 743 -1.14 -2.50 22.36
CA LEU A 743 -0.24 -2.12 21.28
C LEU A 743 -0.48 -2.92 20.00
N ALA A 744 -1.14 -4.08 20.11
CA ALA A 744 -1.33 -5.02 19.03
C ALA A 744 -2.48 -4.63 18.09
N VAL A 745 -2.28 -4.85 16.80
CA VAL A 745 -3.28 -4.66 15.75
C VAL A 745 -3.42 -5.95 14.94
N LEU A 746 -4.67 -6.30 14.65
CA LEU A 746 -5.06 -7.39 13.77
C LEU A 746 -5.25 -6.84 12.36
N ARG A 747 -4.69 -7.51 11.36
CA ARG A 747 -4.91 -7.21 9.95
C ARG A 747 -5.57 -8.41 9.28
N ILE A 748 -6.73 -8.18 8.67
CA ILE A 748 -7.43 -9.16 7.83
C ILE A 748 -7.37 -8.66 6.40
N ALA A 749 -6.74 -9.42 5.51
CA ALA A 749 -6.54 -9.04 4.12
C ALA A 749 -7.03 -10.12 3.17
N VAL A 750 -7.76 -9.72 2.14
CA VAL A 750 -8.31 -10.61 1.12
C VAL A 750 -7.53 -10.44 -0.16
N TYR A 751 -7.06 -11.55 -0.72
CA TYR A 751 -6.28 -11.59 -1.94
C TYR A 751 -6.98 -12.42 -3.02
N ASP A 752 -6.72 -12.08 -4.28
CA ASP A 752 -7.15 -12.87 -5.43
C ASP A 752 -6.19 -14.02 -5.78
N ASP A 753 -6.50 -14.76 -6.85
CA ASP A 753 -5.67 -15.85 -7.37
C ASP A 753 -4.32 -15.41 -7.97
N ASN A 754 -4.13 -14.12 -8.23
CA ASN A 754 -2.88 -13.50 -8.68
C ASN A 754 -2.10 -12.84 -7.53
N ASN A 755 -2.53 -13.02 -6.28
CA ASN A 755 -2.00 -12.35 -5.08
C ASN A 755 -2.14 -10.82 -5.11
N LYS A 756 -3.12 -10.29 -5.86
CA LYS A 756 -3.51 -8.88 -5.78
C LYS A 756 -4.43 -8.69 -4.58
N LEU A 757 -4.19 -7.63 -3.80
CA LEU A 757 -5.05 -7.26 -2.69
C LEU A 757 -6.41 -6.79 -3.23
N ILE A 758 -7.48 -7.40 -2.73
CA ILE A 758 -8.86 -6.98 -2.99
C ILE A 758 -9.28 -5.91 -1.97
N GLY A 759 -8.98 -6.17 -0.71
CA GLY A 759 -9.25 -5.25 0.39
C GLY A 759 -8.66 -5.76 1.70
N GLN A 760 -8.45 -4.85 2.63
CA GLN A 760 -7.89 -5.13 3.94
C GLN A 760 -8.67 -4.40 5.04
N ARG A 761 -8.61 -4.90 6.27
CA ARG A 761 -9.07 -4.17 7.45
C ARG A 761 -8.06 -4.33 8.57
N ILE A 762 -7.74 -3.22 9.24
CA ILE A 762 -6.91 -3.18 10.44
C ILE A 762 -7.80 -2.86 11.64
N LEU A 763 -7.73 -3.71 12.66
CA LEU A 763 -8.51 -3.62 13.89
C LEU A 763 -7.55 -3.66 15.09
N PRO A 764 -7.57 -2.65 15.98
CA PRO A 764 -6.85 -2.71 17.24
C PRO A 764 -7.44 -3.84 18.10
N LEU A 765 -6.59 -4.52 18.86
CA LEU A 765 -7.07 -5.49 19.85
C LEU A 765 -7.77 -4.79 21.02
N ASP A 766 -7.36 -3.55 21.31
CA ASP A 766 -8.10 -2.66 22.19
C ASP A 766 -9.46 -2.29 21.57
N GLY A 767 -10.54 -2.55 22.31
CA GLY A 767 -11.90 -2.34 21.86
C GLY A 767 -12.45 -3.38 20.86
N LEU A 768 -11.70 -4.41 20.49
CA LEU A 768 -12.19 -5.51 19.65
C LEU A 768 -13.26 -6.32 20.38
N GLN A 769 -14.39 -6.58 19.71
CA GLN A 769 -15.49 -7.35 20.26
C GLN A 769 -15.46 -8.82 19.80
N ALA A 770 -15.76 -9.75 20.72
CA ALA A 770 -15.89 -11.17 20.41
C ALA A 770 -17.24 -11.52 19.75
N GLY A 771 -17.34 -12.75 19.27
CA GLY A 771 -18.50 -13.33 18.59
C GLY A 771 -18.43 -13.28 17.06
N TYR A 772 -19.56 -13.54 16.40
CA TYR A 772 -19.66 -13.48 14.95
C TYR A 772 -19.84 -12.05 14.46
N ARG A 773 -18.87 -11.58 13.67
CA ARG A 773 -18.79 -10.20 13.20
C ARG A 773 -18.63 -10.15 11.68
N HIS A 774 -19.30 -9.17 11.09
CA HIS A 774 -19.02 -8.75 9.72
C HIS A 774 -17.96 -7.65 9.75
N ILE A 775 -16.94 -7.80 8.92
CA ILE A 775 -15.82 -6.89 8.82
C ILE A 775 -15.81 -6.32 7.40
N SER A 776 -16.25 -5.06 7.28
CA SER A 776 -16.19 -4.31 6.03
C SER A 776 -14.75 -3.99 5.66
N LEU A 777 -14.36 -4.35 4.44
CA LEU A 777 -13.00 -4.16 3.96
C LEU A 777 -12.76 -2.73 3.48
N ARG A 778 -11.50 -2.34 3.47
CA ARG A 778 -10.99 -1.07 2.95
C ARG A 778 -10.00 -1.31 1.82
N ASN A 779 -9.74 -0.30 1.00
CA ASN A 779 -8.68 -0.36 -0.01
C ASN A 779 -7.28 -0.19 0.62
N GLU A 780 -6.25 -0.08 -0.23
CA GLU A 780 -4.86 0.14 0.21
C GLU A 780 -4.66 1.48 0.92
N GLY A 781 -5.40 2.53 0.52
CA GLY A 781 -5.41 3.85 1.14
C GLY A 781 -6.39 4.00 2.33
N ASN A 782 -6.80 2.89 2.94
CA ASN A 782 -7.74 2.82 4.06
C ASN A 782 -9.11 3.49 3.81
N LYS A 783 -9.51 3.69 2.55
CA LYS A 783 -10.85 4.17 2.16
C LYS A 783 -11.85 3.00 2.18
N PRO A 784 -13.10 3.23 2.63
CA PRO A 784 -14.09 2.15 2.78
C PRO A 784 -14.51 1.58 1.43
N LEU A 785 -14.57 0.24 1.32
CA LEU A 785 -15.21 -0.43 0.19
C LEU A 785 -16.67 -0.70 0.55
N SER A 786 -17.61 -0.40 -0.36
CA SER A 786 -19.04 -0.47 -0.04
C SER A 786 -19.51 -1.92 0.23
N LEU A 787 -19.25 -2.87 -0.67
CA LEU A 787 -19.78 -4.24 -0.54
C LEU A 787 -18.83 -5.29 0.06
N PRO A 788 -17.52 -5.30 -0.26
CA PRO A 788 -16.61 -6.35 0.21
C PRO A 788 -16.58 -6.47 1.73
N THR A 789 -17.02 -7.62 2.24
CA THR A 789 -17.11 -7.92 3.68
C THR A 789 -16.59 -9.33 3.96
N VAL A 790 -16.04 -9.53 5.15
CA VAL A 790 -15.61 -10.84 5.67
C VAL A 790 -16.42 -11.17 6.92
N PHE A 791 -16.94 -12.38 6.99
CA PHE A 791 -17.63 -12.90 8.15
C PHE A 791 -16.72 -13.83 8.95
N CYS A 792 -16.50 -13.50 10.21
CA CYS A 792 -15.62 -14.25 11.09
C CYS A 792 -16.21 -14.43 12.49
N ASN A 793 -15.76 -15.47 13.19
CA ASN A 793 -15.99 -15.62 14.62
C ASN A 793 -14.71 -15.23 15.38
N ILE A 794 -14.83 -14.26 16.27
CA ILE A 794 -13.76 -13.76 17.12
C ILE A 794 -13.95 -14.35 18.51
N VAL A 795 -12.95 -15.02 19.05
CA VAL A 795 -12.96 -15.49 20.44
C VAL A 795 -11.81 -14.84 21.17
N LEU A 796 -12.17 -14.10 22.22
CA LEU A 796 -11.23 -13.42 23.09
C LEU A 796 -11.32 -14.08 24.45
N LYS A 797 -10.19 -14.50 25.02
CA LYS A 797 -10.13 -15.15 26.34
C LYS A 797 -8.96 -14.57 27.11
N THR A 798 -9.07 -14.52 28.44
CA THR A 798 -7.91 -14.29 29.29
C THR A 798 -6.99 -15.50 29.17
N TYR A 799 -5.70 -15.25 28.89
CA TYR A 799 -4.72 -16.32 28.83
C TYR A 799 -4.49 -16.89 30.23
N VAL A 800 -4.65 -18.21 30.35
CA VAL A 800 -4.36 -18.96 31.57
C VAL A 800 -3.16 -19.86 31.26
N PRO A 801 -2.04 -19.75 32.00
CA PRO A 801 -0.90 -20.65 31.82
C PRO A 801 -1.30 -22.11 32.10
N ASP A 802 -0.70 -23.04 31.34
CA ASP A 802 -0.93 -24.47 31.52
C ASP A 802 -0.63 -24.91 32.96
N GLY A 803 -1.56 -25.62 33.59
CA GLY A 803 -1.48 -26.07 34.99
C GLY A 803 -2.18 -25.17 36.02
N PHE A 804 -2.64 -23.97 35.64
CA PHE A 804 -3.39 -23.06 36.53
C PHE A 804 -4.90 -23.00 36.24
N GLY A 805 -5.41 -23.80 35.30
CA GLY A 805 -6.83 -23.84 34.93
C GLY A 805 -7.77 -24.04 36.13
N ASP A 806 -7.49 -25.05 36.95
CA ASP A 806 -8.31 -25.38 38.12
C ASP A 806 -8.35 -24.24 39.15
N ILE A 807 -7.26 -23.49 39.29
CA ILE A 807 -7.18 -22.33 40.20
C ILE A 807 -8.02 -21.18 39.66
N VAL A 808 -7.95 -20.90 38.37
CA VAL A 808 -8.74 -19.82 37.74
C VAL A 808 -10.24 -20.15 37.76
N ASP A 809 -10.61 -21.41 37.53
CA ASP A 809 -12.01 -21.85 37.65
C ASP A 809 -12.53 -21.72 39.08
N ALA A 810 -11.68 -22.05 40.08
CA ALA A 810 -12.00 -21.86 41.49
C ALA A 810 -12.13 -20.37 41.88
N LEU A 811 -11.30 -19.49 41.32
CA LEU A 811 -11.36 -18.04 41.56
C LEU A 811 -12.55 -17.37 40.85
N SER A 812 -12.96 -17.91 39.69
CA SER A 812 -14.07 -17.38 38.89
C SER A 812 -15.44 -17.69 39.51
N ASP A 813 -15.59 -18.86 40.15
CA ASP A 813 -16.80 -19.22 40.90
C ASP A 813 -16.45 -19.95 42.22
N PRO A 814 -16.03 -19.19 43.26
CA PRO A 814 -15.56 -19.77 44.51
C PRO A 814 -16.67 -20.50 45.26
N LYS A 815 -17.93 -20.07 45.11
CA LYS A 815 -19.08 -20.73 45.78
C LYS A 815 -19.34 -22.11 45.19
N LYS A 816 -19.30 -22.25 43.86
CA LYS A 816 -19.47 -23.54 43.20
C LYS A 816 -18.30 -24.49 43.50
N PHE A 817 -17.07 -23.98 43.52
CA PHE A 817 -15.90 -24.78 43.91
C PHE A 817 -15.99 -25.28 45.36
N LEU A 818 -16.33 -24.40 46.31
CA LEU A 818 -16.55 -24.75 47.71
C LEU A 818 -17.70 -25.76 47.85
N SER A 819 -18.82 -25.57 47.14
CA SER A 819 -19.96 -26.50 47.17
C SER A 819 -19.60 -27.89 46.62
N ILE A 820 -18.82 -27.98 45.54
CA ILE A 820 -18.36 -29.27 45.00
C ILE A 820 -17.38 -29.95 45.97
N THR A 821 -16.52 -29.17 46.61
CA THR A 821 -15.57 -29.66 47.62
C THR A 821 -16.29 -30.17 48.86
N GLU A 822 -17.30 -29.43 49.33
CA GLU A 822 -18.17 -29.80 50.44
C GLU A 822 -19.01 -31.05 50.11
N LYS A 823 -19.61 -31.13 48.92
CA LYS A 823 -20.30 -32.34 48.44
C LYS A 823 -19.36 -33.54 48.32
N ARG A 824 -18.11 -33.35 47.89
CA ARG A 824 -17.09 -34.42 47.89
C ARG A 824 -16.73 -34.84 49.30
N ALA A 825 -16.55 -33.88 50.22
CA ALA A 825 -16.28 -34.15 51.62
C ALA A 825 -17.43 -34.90 52.29
N ASP A 826 -18.69 -34.52 52.01
CA ASP A 826 -19.89 -35.20 52.51
C ASP A 826 -20.06 -36.59 51.88
N GLN A 827 -19.74 -36.77 50.60
CA GLN A 827 -19.71 -38.09 49.97
C GLN A 827 -18.61 -38.99 50.57
N MET A 828 -17.43 -38.44 50.84
CA MET A 828 -16.35 -39.17 51.53
C MET A 828 -16.74 -39.55 52.96
N ARG A 829 -17.39 -38.63 53.70
CA ARG A 829 -17.93 -38.89 55.04
C ARG A 829 -19.05 -39.94 55.02
N ALA A 830 -19.93 -39.92 54.00
CA ALA A 830 -21.00 -40.91 53.83
C ALA A 830 -20.47 -42.32 53.48
N MET A 831 -19.25 -42.42 52.93
CA MET A 831 -18.54 -43.68 52.72
C MET A 831 -17.69 -44.13 53.93
N GLY A 832 -17.78 -43.43 55.06
CA GLY A 832 -17.11 -43.79 56.31
C GLY A 832 -15.63 -43.43 56.38
N ILE A 833 -15.16 -42.51 55.54
CA ILE A 833 -13.77 -42.03 55.55
C ILE A 833 -13.72 -40.71 56.33
N GLU A 834 -13.13 -40.73 57.53
CA GLU A 834 -12.96 -39.51 58.34
C GLU A 834 -11.68 -38.76 57.92
N THR A 835 -11.66 -37.42 58.08
CA THR A 835 -10.50 -36.60 57.69
C THR A 835 -9.22 -36.98 58.43
N SER A 836 -9.33 -37.64 59.59
CA SER A 836 -8.23 -38.24 60.34
C SER A 836 -7.58 -39.42 59.62
N ASP A 837 -8.32 -40.16 58.79
CA ASP A 837 -7.85 -41.38 58.11
C ASP A 837 -6.98 -41.07 56.87
N ILE A 838 -6.95 -39.79 56.44
CA ILE A 838 -6.22 -39.32 55.26
C ILE A 838 -4.90 -38.61 55.67
N ALA A 839 -4.70 -38.33 56.96
CA ALA A 839 -3.56 -37.56 57.47
C ALA A 839 -2.20 -38.26 57.31
N ASP A 840 -2.19 -39.58 57.06
CA ASP A 840 -0.96 -40.40 56.97
C ASP A 840 -0.36 -40.48 55.56
N VAL A 841 -0.90 -39.78 54.56
CA VAL A 841 -0.33 -39.75 53.21
C VAL A 841 0.69 -38.60 53.09
N PRO A 842 2.00 -38.86 52.90
CA PRO A 842 3.00 -37.81 52.76
C PRO A 842 2.77 -37.00 51.48
N ASN A 843 2.70 -35.67 51.63
CA ASN A 843 2.57 -34.72 50.54
C ASN A 843 3.92 -34.63 49.79
N ASP A 844 3.98 -35.19 48.58
CA ASP A 844 5.22 -35.33 47.83
C ASP A 844 5.66 -33.99 47.21
N THR A 845 6.32 -33.16 48.03
CA THR A 845 7.17 -32.07 47.56
C THR A 845 8.58 -32.24 48.11
N SER A 846 9.44 -32.77 47.24
CA SER A 846 10.87 -32.43 47.06
C SER A 846 11.93 -33.52 47.30
N LYS A 847 12.79 -33.64 46.26
CA LYS A 847 14.24 -33.95 46.21
C LYS A 847 14.76 -35.40 46.25
N ASN A 848 15.30 -35.76 45.07
CA ASN A 848 16.61 -36.34 44.76
C ASN A 848 17.03 -37.79 45.11
N ASP A 849 17.67 -38.37 44.09
CA ASP A 849 18.81 -39.31 44.06
C ASP A 849 18.61 -40.84 43.97
N ARG A 850 18.95 -41.33 42.77
CA ARG A 850 19.72 -42.55 42.41
C ARG A 850 19.76 -43.73 43.39
N LYS A 851 19.22 -44.87 42.94
CA LYS A 851 19.97 -46.09 42.51
C LYS A 851 18.99 -47.21 42.18
N GLY A 852 19.18 -47.84 41.02
CA GLY A 852 18.32 -48.93 40.56
C GLY A 852 18.66 -50.30 41.12
N LYS A 853 17.74 -51.24 40.90
CA LYS A 853 17.96 -52.56 40.28
C LYS A 853 16.61 -53.28 40.15
N ALA A 854 16.28 -53.64 38.90
CA ALA A 854 15.90 -54.98 38.42
C ALA A 854 14.99 -55.85 39.33
N ASN A 855 13.91 -56.50 38.88
CA ASN A 855 13.72 -57.27 37.64
C ASN A 855 12.29 -57.85 37.60
N ASN A 856 11.74 -58.02 36.37
CA ASN A 856 10.95 -59.16 35.82
C ASN A 856 9.73 -59.72 36.61
N ALA A 857 8.62 -60.18 36.01
CA ALA A 857 8.29 -60.63 34.66
C ALA A 857 6.74 -60.54 34.46
N LYS A 858 6.24 -60.13 33.28
CA LYS A 858 5.62 -60.96 32.21
C LYS A 858 4.40 -61.80 32.67
N ALA A 859 3.27 -61.90 31.99
CA ALA A 859 2.87 -61.75 30.57
C ALA A 859 1.32 -61.65 30.56
N ASN A 860 0.53 -61.44 29.50
CA ASN A 860 0.63 -61.13 28.07
C ASN A 860 -0.83 -61.02 27.61
N VAL A 861 -1.22 -60.02 26.81
CA VAL A 861 -2.07 -60.18 25.61
C VAL A 861 -1.81 -58.98 24.66
N THR A 862 -1.31 -59.31 23.47
CA THR A 862 -1.05 -58.53 22.22
C THR A 862 -2.34 -58.36 21.39
N PRO A 863 -2.44 -57.52 20.31
CA PRO A 863 -1.59 -57.50 19.10
C PRO A 863 -1.23 -56.10 18.55
N GLN A 864 0.01 -55.85 18.12
CA GLN A 864 0.59 -56.06 16.77
C GLN A 864 -0.04 -55.25 15.61
N SER A 865 0.75 -54.32 15.08
CA SER A 865 0.76 -53.95 13.65
C SER A 865 2.20 -54.07 13.14
N SER A 866 2.30 -54.61 11.94
CA SER A 866 3.45 -55.17 11.23
C SER A 866 4.35 -54.15 10.52
N SER A 867 5.61 -54.56 10.33
CA SER A 867 6.59 -54.14 9.32
C SER A 867 6.02 -54.31 7.90
N GLU A 868 6.53 -53.70 6.82
CA GLU A 868 7.85 -53.86 6.18
C GLU A 868 7.80 -53.03 4.86
N LEU A 869 8.82 -52.34 4.32
CA LEU A 869 9.99 -52.86 3.59
C LEU A 869 10.93 -51.69 3.21
N ARG A 870 12.23 -51.87 3.47
CA ARG A 870 13.35 -51.31 2.69
C ARG A 870 13.72 -52.33 1.60
N PRO A 871 14.41 -51.91 0.53
CA PRO A 871 15.46 -52.71 -0.07
C PRO A 871 16.84 -52.22 0.38
N SER A 872 17.63 -53.19 0.79
CA SER A 872 19.05 -53.16 1.13
C SER A 872 19.94 -53.20 -0.11
N THR A 873 21.13 -52.58 -0.04
CA THR A 873 22.36 -53.23 -0.51
C THR A 873 23.56 -52.88 0.40
N THR A 874 24.25 -53.95 0.76
CA THR A 874 25.57 -54.11 1.41
C THR A 874 26.69 -53.40 0.65
N SER A 875 27.79 -52.92 1.27
CA SER A 875 28.96 -53.74 1.65
C SER A 875 29.97 -52.94 2.48
N GLY A 876 30.77 -53.64 3.31
CA GLY A 876 31.76 -53.05 4.21
C GLY A 876 33.19 -52.88 3.66
N LEU A 877 33.95 -52.14 4.49
CA LEU A 877 35.38 -52.20 4.82
C LEU A 877 36.47 -52.14 3.71
N GLY A 878 37.36 -51.15 3.86
CA GLY A 878 38.72 -51.13 3.32
C GLY A 878 39.39 -49.74 3.46
N PRO A 879 40.52 -49.59 4.18
CA PRO A 879 41.15 -48.29 4.44
C PRO A 879 42.23 -47.97 3.39
N GLY A 880 42.23 -46.74 2.87
CA GLY A 880 43.36 -46.20 2.13
C GLY A 880 42.99 -45.26 0.98
N MET A 881 43.66 -44.11 0.95
CA MET A 881 43.68 -43.08 -0.12
C MET A 881 42.36 -42.36 -0.41
N GLU A 882 42.31 -41.06 -0.09
CA GLU A 882 42.04 -39.99 -1.08
C GLU A 882 42.04 -38.62 -0.40
N THR A 883 43.16 -37.91 -0.53
CA THR A 883 43.17 -36.44 -0.62
C THR A 883 42.48 -36.02 -1.92
N LYS A 884 41.55 -35.04 -1.81
CA LYS A 884 40.75 -34.37 -2.87
C LYS A 884 39.33 -34.94 -3.07
N LYS A 885 38.34 -34.39 -2.36
CA LYS A 885 36.90 -34.40 -2.73
C LYS A 885 36.14 -33.46 -1.80
N GLY A 886 36.18 -32.15 -2.07
CA GLY A 886 35.45 -31.15 -1.28
C GLY A 886 34.34 -30.44 -2.04
N ILE A 887 34.39 -30.42 -3.38
CA ILE A 887 33.58 -29.47 -4.19
C ILE A 887 32.83 -30.16 -5.36
N GLU A 888 33.09 -31.43 -5.65
CA GLU A 888 32.38 -32.18 -6.72
C GLU A 888 30.93 -32.58 -6.37
N LEU A 889 30.44 -32.24 -5.16
CA LEU A 889 29.11 -32.64 -4.68
C LEU A 889 28.00 -31.61 -4.91
N ILE A 890 28.30 -30.43 -5.48
CA ILE A 890 27.30 -29.42 -5.82
C ILE A 890 26.88 -29.61 -7.30
N PRO A 891 25.62 -29.95 -7.60
CA PRO A 891 25.16 -30.13 -8.98
C PRO A 891 25.40 -28.88 -9.82
N GLN A 892 26.10 -29.01 -10.94
CA GLN A 892 26.29 -27.91 -11.89
C GLN A 892 24.94 -27.55 -12.55
N VAL A 893 24.59 -26.27 -12.54
CA VAL A 893 23.35 -25.76 -13.14
C VAL A 893 23.59 -25.53 -14.63
N LYS A 894 22.95 -26.31 -15.49
CA LYS A 894 22.97 -26.10 -16.94
C LYS A 894 21.78 -25.27 -17.39
N ILE A 895 21.99 -24.42 -18.39
CA ILE A 895 20.94 -23.51 -18.92
C ILE A 895 19.81 -24.33 -19.58
N GLU A 896 20.14 -25.49 -20.15
CA GLU A 896 19.18 -26.43 -20.74
C GLU A 896 18.19 -26.96 -19.70
N ASP A 897 18.66 -27.22 -18.47
CA ASP A 897 17.82 -27.70 -17.37
C ASP A 897 16.85 -26.59 -16.92
N LEU A 898 17.29 -25.33 -16.94
CA LEU A 898 16.42 -24.17 -16.65
C LEU A 898 15.31 -24.01 -17.70
N LYS A 899 15.61 -24.26 -18.98
CA LYS A 899 14.60 -24.23 -20.07
C LYS A 899 13.59 -25.38 -19.96
N GLN A 900 13.95 -26.49 -19.32
CA GLN A 900 13.03 -27.61 -19.06
C GLN A 900 12.17 -27.39 -17.81
N MET A 901 12.44 -26.36 -17.00
CA MET A 901 11.63 -26.07 -15.83
C MET A 901 10.19 -25.73 -16.22
N LYS A 902 9.24 -26.28 -15.46
CA LYS A 902 7.79 -26.06 -15.64
C LYS A 902 7.42 -24.57 -15.74
N ALA A 903 8.15 -23.70 -15.04
CA ALA A 903 7.97 -22.26 -15.10
C ALA A 903 8.27 -21.66 -16.48
N TYR A 904 9.40 -22.04 -17.09
CA TYR A 904 9.81 -21.58 -18.43
C TYR A 904 8.87 -22.12 -19.53
N ILE A 905 8.52 -23.41 -19.47
CA ILE A 905 7.58 -24.04 -20.41
C ILE A 905 6.19 -23.41 -20.33
N LYS A 906 5.70 -23.10 -19.11
CA LYS A 906 4.40 -22.42 -18.93
C LYS A 906 4.42 -21.01 -19.55
N HIS A 907 5.55 -20.32 -19.46
CA HIS A 907 5.73 -18.99 -20.03
C HIS A 907 5.71 -19.02 -21.57
N LEU A 908 6.43 -19.97 -22.19
CA LEU A 908 6.38 -20.17 -23.66
C LEU A 908 4.96 -20.47 -24.16
N LYS A 909 4.20 -21.31 -23.45
CA LYS A 909 2.78 -21.59 -23.79
C LYS A 909 1.88 -20.36 -23.68
N LYS A 910 2.21 -19.41 -22.81
CA LYS A 910 1.49 -18.14 -22.67
C LYS A 910 1.78 -17.23 -23.88
N GLN A 911 3.05 -17.06 -24.21
CA GLN A 911 3.51 -16.27 -25.36
C GLN A 911 2.92 -16.79 -26.69
N GLN A 912 2.86 -18.11 -26.88
CA GLN A 912 2.23 -18.72 -28.06
C GLN A 912 0.73 -18.38 -28.17
N LYS A 913 0.00 -18.32 -27.03
CA LYS A 913 -1.41 -17.92 -27.01
C LYS A 913 -1.58 -16.44 -27.36
N GLU A 914 -0.71 -15.57 -26.84
CA GLU A 914 -0.72 -14.13 -27.13
C GLU A 914 -0.50 -13.87 -28.63
N LEU A 915 0.50 -14.50 -29.24
CA LEU A 915 0.76 -14.36 -30.68
C LEU A 915 -0.41 -14.90 -31.53
N SER A 916 -1.02 -16.01 -31.12
CA SER A 916 -2.20 -16.56 -31.81
C SER A 916 -3.44 -15.64 -31.73
N ALA A 917 -3.58 -14.91 -30.61
CA ALA A 917 -4.66 -13.95 -30.43
C ALA A 917 -4.44 -12.70 -31.30
N LEU A 918 -3.19 -12.22 -31.38
CA LEU A 918 -2.82 -11.09 -32.25
C LEU A 918 -3.09 -11.42 -33.73
N LYS A 919 -2.64 -12.58 -34.22
CA LYS A 919 -2.92 -13.02 -35.60
C LYS A 919 -4.42 -13.12 -35.90
N LYS A 920 -5.21 -13.55 -34.92
CA LYS A 920 -6.68 -13.59 -35.05
C LYS A 920 -7.31 -12.20 -35.08
N LYS A 921 -6.73 -11.20 -34.40
CA LYS A 921 -7.13 -9.79 -34.48
C LYS A 921 -6.82 -9.24 -35.87
N HIS A 922 -5.58 -9.38 -36.36
CA HIS A 922 -5.16 -8.93 -37.69
C HIS A 922 -6.04 -9.52 -38.79
N SER A 923 -6.35 -10.82 -38.73
CA SER A 923 -7.24 -11.48 -39.71
C SER A 923 -8.66 -10.89 -39.74
N LYS A 924 -9.21 -10.47 -38.60
CA LYS A 924 -10.51 -9.80 -38.54
C LYS A 924 -10.45 -8.39 -39.13
N GLU A 925 -9.38 -7.65 -38.89
CA GLU A 925 -9.16 -6.31 -39.42
C GLU A 925 -9.00 -6.33 -40.94
N HIS A 926 -8.22 -7.27 -41.49
CA HIS A 926 -8.15 -7.54 -42.94
C HIS A 926 -9.54 -7.81 -43.53
N SER A 927 -10.31 -8.69 -42.89
CA SER A 927 -11.66 -9.04 -43.36
C SER A 927 -12.63 -7.85 -43.29
N ALA A 928 -12.49 -6.97 -42.31
CA ALA A 928 -13.33 -5.79 -42.14
C ALA A 928 -13.02 -4.71 -43.18
N MET A 929 -11.73 -4.43 -43.41
CA MET A 929 -11.29 -3.46 -44.42
C MET A 929 -11.66 -3.91 -45.83
N GLN A 930 -11.47 -5.19 -46.16
CA GLN A 930 -11.87 -5.73 -47.45
C GLN A 930 -13.38 -5.54 -47.71
N LYS A 931 -14.23 -5.82 -46.70
CA LYS A 931 -15.68 -5.59 -46.81
C LYS A 931 -16.02 -4.11 -46.99
N LEU A 932 -15.34 -3.22 -46.28
CA LEU A 932 -15.55 -1.77 -46.40
C LEU A 932 -15.17 -1.29 -47.80
N HIS A 933 -14.00 -1.69 -48.30
CA HIS A 933 -13.50 -1.34 -49.62
C HIS A 933 -14.44 -1.81 -50.74
N CYS A 934 -14.93 -3.07 -50.67
CA CYS A 934 -15.94 -3.57 -51.61
C CYS A 934 -17.24 -2.75 -51.55
N THR A 935 -17.75 -2.48 -50.35
CA THR A 935 -19.02 -1.73 -50.18
C THR A 935 -18.92 -0.29 -50.72
N GLN A 936 -17.76 0.35 -50.61
CA GLN A 936 -17.52 1.69 -51.16
C GLN A 936 -17.54 1.68 -52.69
N ILE A 937 -16.88 0.70 -53.33
CA ILE A 937 -16.89 0.55 -54.78
C ILE A 937 -18.31 0.26 -55.27
N ASP A 938 -19.03 -0.66 -54.63
CA ASP A 938 -20.41 -1.02 -54.99
C ASP A 938 -21.36 0.19 -54.97
N LYS A 939 -21.23 1.08 -53.98
CA LYS A 939 -22.03 2.31 -53.90
C LYS A 939 -21.76 3.27 -55.07
N ILE A 940 -20.52 3.37 -55.51
CA ILE A 940 -20.10 4.28 -56.58
C ILE A 940 -20.56 3.76 -57.94
N VAL A 941 -20.48 2.43 -58.14
CA VAL A 941 -21.03 1.76 -59.32
C VAL A 941 -22.55 1.95 -59.37
N ALA A 942 -23.26 1.68 -58.27
CA ALA A 942 -24.71 1.86 -58.20
C ALA A 942 -25.16 3.31 -58.45
N GLN A 943 -24.40 4.30 -57.98
CA GLN A 943 -24.68 5.72 -58.24
C GLN A 943 -24.48 6.08 -59.71
N TYR A 944 -23.40 5.60 -60.33
CA TYR A 944 -23.15 5.79 -61.76
C TYR A 944 -24.28 5.19 -62.62
N ASP A 945 -24.69 3.95 -62.32
CA ASP A 945 -25.78 3.29 -63.04
C ASP A 945 -27.09 4.07 -62.92
N LYS A 946 -27.39 4.61 -61.73
CA LYS A 946 -28.58 5.42 -61.48
C LYS A 946 -28.57 6.74 -62.26
N GLU A 947 -27.44 7.43 -62.31
CA GLU A 947 -27.28 8.70 -63.04
C GLU A 947 -27.31 8.49 -64.56
N LYS A 948 -26.62 7.46 -65.05
CA LYS A 948 -26.65 7.09 -66.46
C LYS A 948 -28.08 6.80 -66.93
N LEU A 949 -28.83 6.00 -66.17
CA LEU A 949 -30.20 5.61 -66.48
C LEU A 949 -31.17 6.81 -66.38
N SER A 950 -30.85 7.83 -65.57
CA SER A 950 -31.57 9.11 -65.55
C SER A 950 -31.38 9.91 -66.83
N TYR A 951 -30.14 10.03 -67.32
CA TYR A 951 -29.85 10.71 -68.59
C TYR A 951 -30.52 10.00 -69.79
N GLU A 952 -30.49 8.67 -69.82
CA GLU A 952 -31.17 7.86 -70.84
C GLU A 952 -32.70 8.08 -70.83
N LYS A 953 -33.32 8.09 -69.65
CA LYS A 953 -34.77 8.37 -69.50
C LYS A 953 -35.14 9.80 -69.85
N MET A 954 -34.30 10.79 -69.55
CA MET A 954 -34.52 12.18 -69.94
C MET A 954 -34.48 12.36 -71.45
N LEU A 955 -33.54 11.69 -72.13
CA LEU A 955 -33.47 11.66 -73.58
C LEU A 955 -34.72 11.01 -74.20
N GLU A 956 -35.17 9.88 -73.66
CA GLU A 956 -36.36 9.19 -74.17
C GLU A 956 -37.63 10.05 -74.05
N LYS A 957 -37.79 10.77 -72.94
CA LYS A 957 -38.90 11.73 -72.73
C LYS A 957 -38.80 12.94 -73.66
N ALA A 958 -37.59 13.45 -73.91
CA ALA A 958 -37.37 14.59 -74.79
C ALA A 958 -37.67 14.25 -76.26
N ILE A 959 -37.28 13.05 -76.71
CA ILE A 959 -37.57 12.54 -78.05
C ILE A 959 -39.08 12.38 -78.28
N LYS A 960 -39.84 11.93 -77.28
CA LYS A 960 -41.32 11.81 -77.37
C LYS A 960 -42.06 13.16 -77.47
N LYS A 961 -41.44 14.27 -77.03
CA LYS A 961 -42.08 15.62 -76.98
C LYS A 961 -41.80 16.51 -78.20
N LYS A 962 -40.75 16.26 -78.99
CA LYS A 962 -40.37 17.09 -80.15
C LYS A 962 -40.39 16.24 -81.43
N GLY A 963 -41.34 16.51 -82.31
CA GLY A 963 -41.48 15.80 -83.59
C GLY A 963 -40.28 16.00 -84.52
N GLY A 964 -39.76 14.89 -85.05
CA GLY A 964 -39.03 14.74 -86.32
C GLY A 964 -37.67 15.42 -86.47
N SER A 965 -37.59 16.74 -86.33
CA SER A 965 -36.54 17.52 -87.02
C SER A 965 -35.36 17.98 -86.16
N ASN A 966 -35.44 17.90 -84.81
CA ASN A 966 -34.34 18.25 -83.88
C ASN A 966 -33.81 17.06 -83.04
N CYS A 967 -34.02 15.82 -83.50
CA CYS A 967 -33.72 14.61 -82.71
C CYS A 967 -32.21 14.24 -82.67
N LEU A 968 -31.45 14.61 -83.70
CA LEU A 968 -30.02 14.27 -83.82
C LEU A 968 -29.12 15.06 -82.86
N GLU A 969 -29.36 16.35 -82.67
CA GLU A 969 -28.56 17.19 -81.76
C GLU A 969 -28.77 16.80 -80.29
N LEU A 970 -30.02 16.54 -79.85
CA LEU A 970 -30.29 16.11 -78.48
C LEU A 970 -29.66 14.75 -78.13
N LYS A 971 -29.62 13.82 -79.09
CA LYS A 971 -28.94 12.52 -78.91
C LYS A 971 -27.43 12.72 -78.73
N LYS A 972 -26.79 13.52 -79.59
CA LYS A 972 -25.36 13.86 -79.48
C LYS A 972 -25.04 14.56 -78.15
N GLU A 973 -25.87 15.50 -77.71
CA GLU A 973 -25.67 16.22 -76.46
C GLU A 973 -25.77 15.29 -75.23
N THR A 974 -26.71 14.33 -75.24
CA THR A 974 -26.84 13.35 -74.14
C THR A 974 -25.72 12.32 -74.17
N GLU A 975 -25.28 11.91 -75.36
CA GLU A 975 -24.13 11.00 -75.52
C GLU A 975 -22.83 11.62 -74.99
N ILE A 976 -22.61 12.91 -75.26
CA ILE A 976 -21.48 13.67 -74.67
C ILE A 976 -21.60 13.69 -73.14
N LYS A 977 -22.79 13.97 -72.58
CA LYS A 977 -23.01 13.96 -71.12
C LYS A 977 -22.74 12.60 -70.48
N ILE A 978 -23.15 11.50 -71.11
CA ILE A 978 -22.87 10.13 -70.64
C ILE A 978 -21.38 9.79 -70.76
N GLN A 979 -20.71 10.23 -71.83
CA GLN A 979 -19.26 10.06 -71.99
C GLN A 979 -18.48 10.81 -70.91
N THR A 980 -18.83 12.07 -70.63
CA THR A 980 -18.24 12.84 -69.53
C THR A 980 -18.49 12.18 -68.18
N LEU A 981 -19.72 11.74 -67.89
CA LEU A 981 -20.06 11.01 -66.67
C LEU A 981 -19.23 9.72 -66.50
N THR A 982 -19.02 8.99 -67.59
CA THR A 982 -18.22 7.74 -67.61
C THR A 982 -16.74 8.03 -67.37
N SER A 983 -16.21 9.11 -67.95
CA SER A 983 -14.84 9.58 -67.70
C SER A 983 -14.65 9.98 -66.24
N ASP A 984 -15.58 10.75 -65.68
CA ASP A 984 -15.54 11.21 -64.29
C ASP A 984 -15.65 10.04 -63.30
N HIS A 985 -16.54 9.08 -63.56
CA HIS A 985 -16.65 7.86 -62.76
C HIS A 985 -15.35 7.04 -62.80
N LYS A 986 -14.75 6.86 -63.98
CA LYS A 986 -13.47 6.15 -64.13
C LYS A 986 -12.34 6.84 -63.35
N SER A 987 -12.30 8.17 -63.35
CA SER A 987 -11.34 8.95 -62.58
C SER A 987 -11.53 8.75 -61.07
N LYS A 988 -12.77 8.87 -60.58
CA LYS A 988 -13.13 8.65 -59.16
C LYS A 988 -12.83 7.24 -58.67
N VAL A 989 -13.12 6.22 -59.47
CA VAL A 989 -12.79 4.81 -59.13
C VAL A 989 -11.28 4.62 -59.05
N LYS A 990 -10.51 5.22 -59.98
CA LYS A 990 -9.04 5.13 -59.97
C LYS A 990 -8.43 5.78 -58.72
N GLU A 991 -8.94 6.94 -58.32
CA GLU A 991 -8.51 7.64 -57.11
C GLU A 991 -8.81 6.83 -55.84
N ILE A 992 -9.99 6.24 -55.76
CA ILE A 992 -10.39 5.42 -54.60
C ILE A 992 -9.60 4.12 -54.54
N VAL A 993 -9.37 3.43 -55.65
CA VAL A 993 -8.53 2.23 -55.66
C VAL A 993 -7.10 2.54 -55.21
N ALA A 994 -6.55 3.69 -55.61
CA ALA A 994 -5.24 4.14 -55.13
C ALA A 994 -5.24 4.40 -53.61
N GLN A 995 -6.28 5.05 -53.09
CA GLN A 995 -6.46 5.29 -51.66
C GLN A 995 -6.62 3.98 -50.87
N GLN A 996 -7.46 3.06 -51.35
CA GLN A 996 -7.67 1.74 -50.73
C GLN A 996 -6.39 0.89 -50.73
N THR A 997 -5.59 0.96 -51.80
CA THR A 997 -4.28 0.28 -51.86
C THR A 997 -3.31 0.85 -50.83
N LYS A 998 -3.30 2.18 -50.65
CA LYS A 998 -2.47 2.84 -49.63
C LYS A 998 -2.89 2.42 -48.22
N GLU A 999 -4.19 2.46 -47.92
CA GLU A 999 -4.73 2.03 -46.62
C GLU A 999 -4.43 0.57 -46.30
N TRP A 1000 -4.51 -0.32 -47.30
CA TRP A 1000 -4.18 -1.73 -47.14
C TRP A 1000 -2.71 -1.95 -46.82
N SER A 1001 -1.81 -1.28 -47.55
CA SER A 1001 -0.36 -1.36 -47.32
C SER A 1001 0.04 -0.79 -45.96
N GLU A 1002 -0.54 0.33 -45.53
CA GLU A 1002 -0.30 0.92 -44.21
C GLU A 1002 -0.75 -0.03 -43.07
N MET A 1003 -1.89 -0.70 -43.23
CA MET A 1003 -2.36 -1.72 -42.28
C MET A 1003 -1.41 -2.92 -42.21
N ILE A 1004 -0.98 -3.46 -43.35
CA ILE A 1004 -0.06 -4.60 -43.40
C ILE A 1004 1.27 -4.25 -42.69
N ASN A 1005 1.80 -3.06 -42.96
CA ASN A 1005 3.02 -2.58 -42.31
C ASN A 1005 2.85 -2.43 -40.80
N THR A 1006 1.70 -1.90 -40.36
CA THR A 1006 1.36 -1.77 -38.93
C THR A 1006 1.25 -3.14 -38.27
N HIS A 1007 0.54 -4.10 -38.86
CA HIS A 1007 0.42 -5.47 -38.36
C HIS A 1007 1.78 -6.17 -38.29
N SER A 1008 2.65 -5.98 -39.28
CA SER A 1008 4.00 -6.54 -39.28
C SER A 1008 4.87 -5.94 -38.17
N ALA A 1009 4.76 -4.63 -37.91
CA ALA A 1009 5.44 -3.97 -36.82
C ALA A 1009 4.93 -4.46 -35.45
N GLU A 1010 3.61 -4.57 -35.27
CA GLU A 1010 2.99 -5.12 -34.04
C GLU A 1010 3.42 -6.57 -33.78
N GLU A 1011 3.48 -7.42 -34.81
CA GLU A 1011 3.97 -8.80 -34.66
C GLU A 1011 5.44 -8.86 -34.27
N GLN A 1012 6.29 -7.97 -34.81
CA GLN A 1012 7.70 -7.93 -34.50
C GLN A 1012 7.95 -7.41 -33.08
N GLU A 1013 7.24 -6.36 -32.66
CA GLU A 1013 7.34 -5.80 -31.31
C GLU A 1013 6.96 -6.84 -30.25
N ILE A 1014 5.89 -7.62 -30.48
CA ILE A 1014 5.52 -8.72 -29.58
C ILE A 1014 6.59 -9.82 -29.54
N ARG A 1015 7.22 -10.17 -30.68
CA ARG A 1015 8.29 -11.17 -30.71
C ARG A 1015 9.54 -10.71 -29.94
N ASP A 1016 9.92 -9.44 -30.10
CA ASP A 1016 11.05 -8.84 -29.38
C ASP A 1016 10.77 -8.77 -27.87
N LEU A 1017 9.55 -8.39 -27.49
CA LEU A 1017 9.08 -8.42 -26.12
C LEU A 1017 9.11 -9.84 -25.53
N HIS A 1018 8.65 -10.84 -26.28
CA HIS A 1018 8.64 -12.24 -25.86
C HIS A 1018 10.07 -12.77 -25.64
N LEU A 1019 11.00 -12.42 -26.52
CA LEU A 1019 12.41 -12.81 -26.40
C LEU A 1019 13.06 -12.18 -25.16
N ASN A 1020 12.85 -10.87 -24.93
CA ASN A 1020 13.33 -10.18 -23.74
C ASN A 1020 12.79 -10.81 -22.44
N GLN A 1021 11.49 -11.14 -22.41
CA GLN A 1021 10.88 -11.82 -21.27
C GLN A 1021 11.46 -13.23 -21.02
N GLN A 1022 11.80 -13.97 -22.08
CA GLN A 1022 12.44 -15.28 -21.95
C GLN A 1022 13.86 -15.16 -21.37
N CYS A 1023 14.66 -14.20 -21.83
CA CYS A 1023 16.01 -13.92 -21.32
C CYS A 1023 15.96 -13.55 -19.82
N GLU A 1024 15.05 -12.65 -19.45
CA GLU A 1024 14.84 -12.24 -18.06
C GLU A 1024 14.37 -13.39 -17.16
N LEU A 1025 13.47 -14.24 -17.66
CA LEU A 1025 13.01 -15.39 -16.92
C LEU A 1025 14.14 -16.41 -16.67
N LEU A 1026 15.02 -16.64 -17.65
CA LEU A 1026 16.18 -17.51 -17.48
C LEU A 1026 17.16 -16.95 -16.45
N LYS A 1027 17.42 -15.62 -16.47
CA LYS A 1027 18.26 -14.96 -15.47
C LYS A 1027 17.69 -15.11 -14.06
N LYS A 1028 16.37 -14.94 -13.90
CA LYS A 1028 15.67 -15.17 -12.61
C LYS A 1028 15.74 -16.62 -12.15
N LEU A 1029 15.53 -17.59 -13.05
CA LEU A 1029 15.62 -19.02 -12.69
C LEU A 1029 17.05 -19.41 -12.28
N LEU A 1030 18.07 -18.85 -12.96
CA LEU A 1030 19.48 -19.07 -12.60
C LEU A 1030 19.82 -18.50 -11.22
N VAL A 1031 19.41 -17.26 -10.94
CA VAL A 1031 19.61 -16.63 -9.61
C VAL A 1031 18.94 -17.43 -8.50
N ASN A 1032 17.73 -17.93 -8.71
CA ASN A 1032 17.04 -18.78 -7.75
C ASN A 1032 17.79 -20.10 -7.51
N ALA A 1033 18.35 -20.72 -8.56
CA ALA A 1033 19.17 -21.92 -8.44
C ALA A 1033 20.48 -21.63 -7.66
N HIS A 1034 21.13 -20.49 -7.91
CA HIS A 1034 22.31 -20.04 -7.16
C HIS A 1034 22.00 -19.80 -5.68
N GLU A 1035 20.83 -19.23 -5.38
CA GLU A 1035 20.40 -19.03 -3.99
C GLU A 1035 20.20 -20.37 -3.27
N GLN A 1036 19.57 -21.35 -3.93
CA GLN A 1036 19.40 -22.70 -3.37
C GLN A 1036 20.73 -23.40 -3.11
N GLN A 1037 21.69 -23.33 -4.04
CA GLN A 1037 23.05 -23.86 -3.83
C GLN A 1037 23.74 -23.20 -2.63
N THR A 1038 23.61 -21.88 -2.50
CA THR A 1038 24.21 -21.11 -1.39
C THR A 1038 23.59 -21.49 -0.04
N GLN A 1039 22.27 -21.66 0.01
CA GLN A 1039 21.57 -22.10 1.21
C GLN A 1039 21.96 -23.52 1.61
N GLN A 1040 22.08 -24.43 0.63
CA GLN A 1040 22.51 -25.81 0.88
C GLN A 1040 23.94 -25.87 1.44
N LEU A 1041 24.86 -25.07 0.90
CA LEU A 1041 26.24 -24.99 1.41
C LEU A 1041 26.29 -24.43 2.83
N LYS A 1042 25.54 -23.36 3.13
CA LYS A 1042 25.41 -22.80 4.49
C LYS A 1042 24.88 -23.83 5.49
N LEU A 1043 23.86 -24.61 5.13
CA LEU A 1043 23.33 -25.68 5.98
C LEU A 1043 24.38 -26.76 6.26
N SER A 1044 25.24 -27.07 5.28
CA SER A 1044 26.37 -27.99 5.48
C SER A 1044 27.41 -27.41 6.45
N HIS A 1045 27.77 -26.13 6.27
CA HIS A 1045 28.70 -25.42 7.16
C HIS A 1045 28.19 -25.35 8.60
N ASP A 1046 26.89 -25.14 8.79
CA ASP A 1046 26.25 -25.15 10.11
C ASP A 1046 26.28 -26.53 10.78
N ARG A 1047 26.10 -27.61 10.01
CA ARG A 1047 26.24 -28.99 10.51
C ARG A 1047 27.68 -29.28 10.94
N GLU A 1048 28.67 -28.99 10.10
CA GLU A 1048 30.09 -29.17 10.47
C GLU A 1048 30.46 -28.37 11.74
N SER A 1049 29.92 -27.16 11.88
CA SER A 1049 30.15 -26.29 13.05
C SER A 1049 29.45 -26.79 14.32
N LYS A 1050 28.35 -27.52 14.19
CA LYS A 1050 27.67 -28.19 15.32
C LYS A 1050 28.42 -29.45 15.75
N ASP A 1051 28.86 -30.26 14.79
CA ASP A 1051 29.62 -31.49 15.06
C ASP A 1051 30.96 -31.20 15.74
N MET A 1052 31.66 -30.15 15.30
CA MET A 1052 32.91 -29.70 15.93
C MET A 1052 32.70 -29.26 17.39
N ARG A 1053 31.62 -28.51 17.68
CA ARG A 1053 31.24 -28.13 19.06
C ARG A 1053 30.87 -29.35 19.92
N ALA A 1054 30.16 -30.32 19.36
CA ALA A 1054 29.80 -31.55 20.05
C ALA A 1054 31.03 -32.41 20.39
N ASN A 1055 31.97 -32.53 19.45
CA ASN A 1055 33.23 -33.23 19.67
C ASN A 1055 34.09 -32.55 20.76
N GLN A 1056 34.13 -31.21 20.79
CA GLN A 1056 34.83 -30.49 21.85
C GLN A 1056 34.22 -30.75 23.24
N ALA A 1057 32.88 -30.76 23.34
CA ALA A 1057 32.20 -31.08 24.59
C ALA A 1057 32.54 -32.51 25.07
N LYS A 1058 32.59 -33.47 24.14
CA LYS A 1058 32.97 -34.86 24.43
C LYS A 1058 34.41 -34.98 24.93
N ILE A 1059 35.37 -34.36 24.24
CA ILE A 1059 36.80 -34.37 24.63
C ILE A 1059 36.99 -33.69 26.00
N SER A 1060 36.29 -32.58 26.26
CA SER A 1060 36.34 -31.89 27.55
C SER A 1060 35.81 -32.76 28.70
N MET A 1061 34.71 -33.49 28.48
CA MET A 1061 34.16 -34.43 29.45
C MET A 1061 35.09 -35.62 29.72
N GLU A 1062 35.72 -36.19 28.69
CA GLU A 1062 36.68 -37.30 28.82
C GLU A 1062 37.95 -36.86 29.57
N ASN A 1063 38.47 -35.68 29.26
CA ASN A 1063 39.60 -35.07 29.95
C ASN A 1063 39.33 -34.78 31.44
N SER A 1064 38.13 -34.28 31.76
CA SER A 1064 37.71 -34.05 33.14
C SER A 1064 37.59 -35.37 33.93
N LYS A 1065 37.06 -36.43 33.29
CA LYS A 1065 37.01 -37.77 33.88
C LYS A 1065 38.41 -38.34 34.13
N ALA A 1066 39.35 -38.18 33.19
CA ALA A 1066 40.72 -38.66 33.34
C ALA A 1066 41.45 -38.02 34.55
N ILE A 1067 41.30 -36.70 34.77
CA ILE A 1067 41.88 -36.03 35.95
C ILE A 1067 41.23 -36.52 37.26
N SER A 1068 39.93 -36.79 37.26
CA SER A 1068 39.24 -37.28 38.47
C SER A 1068 39.67 -38.69 38.90
N GLN A 1069 40.16 -39.50 37.95
CA GLN A 1069 40.58 -40.89 38.15
C GLN A 1069 42.08 -41.05 38.39
N ASP A 1070 42.86 -39.98 38.26
CA ASP A 1070 44.31 -39.98 38.47
C ASP A 1070 44.66 -40.05 39.98
N LYS A 1071 45.07 -41.24 40.42
CA LYS A 1071 45.43 -41.54 41.82
C LYS A 1071 46.74 -40.91 42.27
N SER A 1072 47.53 -40.31 41.37
CA SER A 1072 48.80 -39.66 41.71
C SER A 1072 48.61 -38.27 42.34
N ILE A 1073 47.44 -37.64 42.17
CA ILE A 1073 47.15 -36.29 42.64
C ILE A 1073 46.62 -36.35 44.08
N LYS A 1074 47.50 -36.08 45.05
CA LYS A 1074 47.18 -36.20 46.50
C LYS A 1074 46.60 -34.93 47.13
N ASN A 1075 46.74 -33.76 46.49
CA ASN A 1075 46.32 -32.49 47.06
C ASN A 1075 45.33 -31.71 46.16
N LYS A 1076 44.34 -31.04 46.76
CA LYS A 1076 43.24 -30.35 46.06
C LYS A 1076 43.72 -29.22 45.16
N ALA A 1077 44.71 -28.45 45.63
CA ALA A 1077 45.28 -27.32 44.88
C ALA A 1077 46.00 -27.77 43.59
N GLU A 1078 46.64 -28.94 43.62
CA GLU A 1078 47.33 -29.50 42.45
C GLU A 1078 46.35 -30.03 41.40
N ARG A 1079 45.22 -30.62 41.85
CA ARG A 1079 44.11 -31.01 40.98
C ARG A 1079 43.51 -29.81 40.26
N GLU A 1080 43.24 -28.73 41.00
CA GLU A 1080 42.68 -27.50 40.42
C GLU A 1080 43.64 -26.80 39.45
N ARG A 1081 44.96 -26.87 39.72
CA ARG A 1081 45.98 -26.37 38.79
C ARG A 1081 46.00 -27.15 37.48
N ARG A 1082 46.03 -28.49 37.52
CA ARG A 1082 46.00 -29.33 36.30
C ARG A 1082 44.71 -29.18 35.50
N VAL A 1083 43.55 -29.02 36.16
CA VAL A 1083 42.28 -28.74 35.47
C VAL A 1083 42.35 -27.40 34.74
N ARG A 1084 42.91 -26.36 35.36
CA ARG A 1084 43.08 -25.04 34.72
C ARG A 1084 44.04 -25.08 33.53
N GLU A 1085 45.17 -25.76 33.65
CA GLU A 1085 46.14 -25.92 32.55
C GLU A 1085 45.55 -26.71 31.39
N LEU A 1086 44.81 -27.79 31.66
CA LEU A 1086 44.17 -28.61 30.62
C LEU A 1086 43.00 -27.87 29.94
N ASN A 1087 42.20 -27.12 30.71
CA ASN A 1087 41.14 -26.28 30.15
C ASN A 1087 41.72 -25.16 29.28
N SER A 1088 42.84 -24.55 29.68
CA SER A 1088 43.55 -23.56 28.87
C SER A 1088 44.08 -24.17 27.55
N SER A 1089 44.70 -25.36 27.62
CA SER A 1089 45.17 -26.09 26.44
C SER A 1089 44.05 -26.48 25.47
N ASN A 1090 42.94 -27.01 26.00
CA ASN A 1090 41.77 -27.39 25.20
C ASN A 1090 41.10 -26.18 24.55
N THR A 1091 41.08 -25.02 25.23
CA THR A 1091 40.56 -23.77 24.68
C THR A 1091 41.42 -23.28 23.52
N LYS A 1092 42.75 -23.37 23.64
CA LYS A 1092 43.67 -22.98 22.56
C LYS A 1092 43.49 -23.85 21.31
N LYS A 1093 43.43 -25.17 21.47
CA LYS A 1093 43.20 -26.12 20.35
C LYS A 1093 41.86 -25.87 19.66
N PHE A 1094 40.80 -25.61 20.44
CA PHE A 1094 39.49 -25.28 19.90
C PHE A 1094 39.48 -23.98 19.09
N LEU A 1095 40.18 -22.94 19.56
CA LEU A 1095 40.30 -21.68 18.83
C LEU A 1095 41.05 -21.85 17.49
N GLU A 1096 42.11 -22.65 17.48
CA GLU A 1096 42.87 -23.00 16.26
C GLU A 1096 42.00 -23.81 15.27
N GLU A 1097 41.27 -24.81 15.76
CA GLU A 1097 40.40 -25.63 14.93
C GLU A 1097 39.20 -24.86 14.38
N ARG A 1098 38.59 -23.98 15.19
CA ARG A 1098 37.55 -23.04 14.76
C ARG A 1098 38.06 -22.09 13.68
N LYS A 1099 39.28 -21.57 13.84
CA LYS A 1099 39.92 -20.69 12.84
C LYS A 1099 40.18 -21.45 11.53
N ARG A 1100 40.61 -22.71 11.61
CA ARG A 1100 40.82 -23.57 10.43
C ARG A 1100 39.51 -23.88 9.71
N LEU A 1101 38.45 -24.21 10.45
CA LEU A 1101 37.13 -24.49 9.88
C LEU A 1101 36.52 -23.25 9.21
N ALA A 1102 36.64 -22.08 9.85
CA ALA A 1102 36.18 -20.82 9.27
C ALA A 1102 36.92 -20.47 7.98
N MET A 1103 38.26 -20.68 7.92
CA MET A 1103 39.03 -20.50 6.68
C MET A 1103 38.61 -21.48 5.58
N LYS A 1104 38.29 -22.74 5.91
CA LYS A 1104 37.78 -23.73 4.95
C LYS A 1104 36.42 -23.29 4.38
N GLN A 1105 35.48 -22.91 5.26
CA GLN A 1105 34.15 -22.45 4.87
C GLN A 1105 34.20 -21.18 4.00
N SER A 1106 35.09 -20.24 4.32
CA SER A 1106 35.32 -19.05 3.49
C SER A 1106 35.78 -19.43 2.08
N LYS A 1107 36.78 -20.31 1.95
CA LYS A 1107 37.30 -20.75 0.65
C LYS A 1107 36.24 -21.46 -0.21
N GLU A 1108 35.42 -22.32 0.41
CA GLU A 1108 34.32 -23.00 -0.29
C GLU A 1108 33.24 -22.03 -0.76
N MET A 1109 32.91 -21.02 0.05
CA MET A 1109 31.96 -19.96 -0.30
C MET A 1109 32.48 -19.09 -1.45
N ASP A 1110 33.76 -18.72 -1.42
CA ASP A 1110 34.39 -17.91 -2.47
C ASP A 1110 34.48 -18.68 -3.79
N GLN A 1111 34.76 -19.99 -3.73
CA GLN A 1111 34.77 -20.85 -4.91
C GLN A 1111 33.37 -21.03 -5.51
N LEU A 1112 32.34 -21.21 -4.68
CA LEU A 1112 30.95 -21.26 -5.17
C LEU A 1112 30.54 -19.95 -5.85
N LYS A 1113 30.86 -18.80 -5.25
CA LYS A 1113 30.59 -17.48 -5.84
C LYS A 1113 31.28 -17.30 -7.20
N LYS A 1114 32.52 -17.78 -7.33
CA LYS A 1114 33.24 -17.73 -8.62
C LYS A 1114 32.51 -18.52 -9.71
N VAL A 1115 32.08 -19.75 -9.41
CA VAL A 1115 31.32 -20.59 -10.35
C VAL A 1115 29.96 -19.95 -10.71
N GLN A 1116 29.27 -19.37 -9.73
CA GLN A 1116 28.00 -18.66 -9.96
C GLN A 1116 28.18 -17.43 -10.87
N LEU A 1117 29.30 -16.72 -10.74
CA LEU A 1117 29.62 -15.58 -11.58
C LEU A 1117 29.93 -16.02 -13.02
N GLU A 1118 30.68 -17.12 -13.20
CA GLU A 1118 30.95 -17.72 -14.51
C GLU A 1118 29.64 -18.16 -15.22
N HIS A 1119 28.70 -18.78 -14.49
CA HIS A 1119 27.39 -19.16 -15.06
C HIS A 1119 26.57 -17.94 -15.50
N LEU A 1120 26.61 -16.84 -14.74
CA LEU A 1120 25.90 -15.61 -15.07
C LEU A 1120 26.47 -14.99 -16.35
N GLU A 1121 27.80 -14.92 -16.47
CA GLU A 1121 28.48 -14.38 -17.65
C GLU A 1121 28.20 -15.21 -18.92
N ILE A 1122 28.15 -16.55 -18.80
CA ILE A 1122 27.78 -17.43 -19.91
C ILE A 1122 26.33 -17.18 -20.36
N LEU A 1123 25.40 -17.05 -19.41
CA LEU A 1123 24.00 -16.78 -19.74
C LEU A 1123 23.83 -15.40 -20.40
N GLU A 1124 24.51 -14.38 -19.91
CA GLU A 1124 24.47 -13.03 -20.49
C GLU A 1124 25.01 -13.01 -21.93
N LYS A 1125 26.14 -13.67 -22.20
CA LYS A 1125 26.67 -13.83 -23.56
C LYS A 1125 25.71 -14.57 -24.50
N GLN A 1126 25.03 -15.63 -24.01
CA GLN A 1126 24.03 -16.34 -24.81
C GLN A 1126 22.79 -15.48 -25.10
N ASN A 1127 22.31 -14.73 -24.11
CA ASN A 1127 21.17 -13.84 -24.27
C ASN A 1127 21.48 -12.70 -25.25
N GLU A 1128 22.67 -12.10 -25.17
CA GLU A 1128 23.11 -11.08 -26.13
C GLU A 1128 23.18 -11.63 -27.56
N GLN A 1129 23.72 -12.83 -27.75
CA GLN A 1129 23.79 -13.46 -29.08
C GLN A 1129 22.40 -13.73 -29.65
N LEU A 1130 21.45 -14.19 -28.81
CA LEU A 1130 20.06 -14.42 -29.22
C LEU A 1130 19.37 -13.12 -29.62
N LEU A 1131 19.49 -12.05 -28.83
CA LEU A 1131 18.91 -10.73 -29.14
C LEU A 1131 19.49 -10.15 -30.43
N LYS A 1132 20.82 -10.22 -30.61
CA LYS A 1132 21.50 -9.78 -31.84
C LYS A 1132 21.03 -10.56 -33.07
N SER A 1133 20.81 -11.88 -32.95
CA SER A 1133 20.31 -12.71 -34.05
C SER A 1133 18.86 -12.39 -34.45
N CYS A 1134 18.01 -12.03 -33.49
CA CYS A 1134 16.60 -11.71 -33.75
C CYS A 1134 16.46 -10.34 -34.46
N HIS A 1135 17.24 -9.34 -34.04
CA HIS A 1135 17.26 -8.03 -34.70
C HIS A 1135 17.86 -8.07 -36.12
N ALA A 1136 18.82 -8.97 -36.39
CA ALA A 1136 19.38 -9.14 -37.73
C ALA A 1136 18.35 -9.72 -38.74
N VAL A 1137 17.43 -10.58 -38.29
CA VAL A 1137 16.34 -11.12 -39.12
C VAL A 1137 15.27 -10.06 -39.40
N SER A 1138 15.04 -9.13 -38.46
CA SER A 1138 14.08 -8.02 -38.64
C SER A 1138 14.52 -6.99 -39.70
N GLN A 1139 15.84 -6.80 -39.92
CA GLN A 1139 16.36 -5.84 -40.90
C GLN A 1139 16.34 -6.37 -42.35
N THR A 1140 16.32 -7.70 -42.55
CA THR A 1140 16.29 -8.30 -43.88
C THR A 1140 14.88 -8.46 -44.44
N GLN A 1141 13.86 -8.64 -43.59
CA GLN A 1141 12.45 -8.68 -44.00
C GLN A 1141 11.88 -7.31 -44.41
N GLY A 1142 12.36 -6.21 -43.82
CA GLY A 1142 11.90 -4.85 -44.17
C GLY A 1142 12.38 -4.29 -45.52
N LYS A 1143 13.28 -5.00 -46.23
CA LYS A 1143 13.81 -4.57 -47.54
C LYS A 1143 13.35 -5.42 -48.73
N GLY A 1144 12.67 -6.55 -48.49
CA GLY A 1144 12.30 -7.51 -49.54
C GLY A 1144 11.05 -7.15 -50.35
N ASP A 1145 10.07 -6.46 -49.74
CA ASP A 1145 8.74 -6.31 -50.35
C ASP A 1145 8.55 -5.01 -51.17
N ALA A 1146 9.62 -4.21 -51.34
CA ALA A 1146 9.58 -2.95 -52.08
C ALA A 1146 10.06 -3.04 -53.55
N ALA A 1147 10.49 -4.22 -54.03
CA ALA A 1147 11.22 -4.31 -55.31
C ALA A 1147 10.58 -5.17 -56.41
N ASP A 1148 9.48 -5.89 -56.19
CA ASP A 1148 8.83 -6.69 -57.25
C ASP A 1148 7.50 -6.07 -57.67
N GLY A 1149 7.60 -4.92 -58.33
CA GLY A 1149 6.47 -4.16 -58.86
C GLY A 1149 6.68 -3.76 -60.31
N GLU A 1150 7.21 -4.63 -61.18
CA GLU A 1150 7.18 -4.39 -62.62
C GLU A 1150 7.22 -5.69 -63.46
N ALA A 1151 6.39 -5.69 -64.52
CA ALA A 1151 6.27 -6.65 -65.62
C ALA A 1151 5.40 -7.92 -65.43
N GLY A 1152 4.31 -8.02 -66.24
CA GLY A 1152 3.78 -9.32 -66.65
C GLY A 1152 2.26 -9.43 -66.83
N SER A 1153 1.76 -9.00 -67.99
CA SER A 1153 0.41 -9.28 -68.50
C SER A 1153 0.19 -10.78 -68.77
N ARG A 1154 -0.95 -11.37 -68.34
CA ARG A 1154 -1.87 -12.22 -69.16
C ARG A 1154 -2.87 -13.04 -68.32
N ASP A 1155 -4.12 -13.00 -68.80
CA ASP A 1155 -5.16 -14.03 -68.87
C ASP A 1155 -5.50 -14.93 -67.66
N GLY A 1156 -6.69 -14.69 -67.12
CA GLY A 1156 -7.78 -15.69 -67.15
C GLY A 1156 -7.77 -16.86 -66.14
N PRO A 1157 -8.95 -17.45 -65.86
CA PRO A 1157 -9.30 -17.98 -64.55
C PRO A 1157 -9.34 -19.52 -64.50
N GLN A 1158 -9.27 -20.15 -63.32
CA GLN A 1158 -10.19 -21.23 -62.91
C GLN A 1158 -9.88 -21.87 -61.56
N ALA A 1159 -10.96 -21.98 -60.79
CA ALA A 1159 -11.37 -23.02 -59.86
C ALA A 1159 -10.44 -24.22 -59.52
N SER A 1160 -10.57 -24.57 -58.24
CA SER A 1160 -10.80 -25.91 -57.69
C SER A 1160 -9.63 -26.66 -57.07
N ASN A 1161 -9.94 -27.23 -55.90
CA ASN A 1161 -9.49 -28.53 -55.40
C ASN A 1161 -7.96 -28.66 -55.17
N SER A 1162 -7.46 -28.90 -53.96
CA SER A 1162 -7.80 -30.10 -53.19
C SER A 1162 -6.81 -30.24 -52.01
N SER A 1163 -7.32 -30.81 -50.91
CA SER A 1163 -6.67 -31.78 -50.03
C SER A 1163 -5.16 -31.68 -49.73
N LEU A 1164 -4.90 -31.48 -48.43
CA LEU A 1164 -4.07 -32.34 -47.57
C LEU A 1164 -2.77 -32.91 -48.15
N LYS A 1165 -1.64 -32.43 -47.62
CA LYS A 1165 -0.57 -33.31 -47.16
C LYS A 1165 0.17 -32.68 -45.97
N LEU A 1166 0.03 -33.34 -44.82
CA LEU A 1166 0.99 -33.30 -43.73
C LEU A 1166 2.31 -33.88 -44.23
N GLN A 1167 3.42 -33.20 -43.98
CA GLN A 1167 4.70 -33.87 -43.74
C GLN A 1167 5.57 -33.04 -42.79
N HIS A 1168 6.21 -33.81 -41.90
CA HIS A 1168 7.01 -33.49 -40.74
C HIS A 1168 8.27 -32.65 -40.98
N ALA A 1169 8.73 -32.07 -39.86
CA ALA A 1169 10.12 -31.76 -39.48
C ALA A 1169 10.77 -30.58 -40.25
N ASN A 1170 11.42 -29.62 -39.60
CA ASN A 1170 12.09 -29.57 -38.30
C ASN A 1170 11.68 -28.36 -37.46
#